data_AF-A0AAN9XJE7-F1
#
_entry.id   AF-A0AAN9XJE7-F1
#
_cell.length_a   1.000
_cell.length_b   1.000
_cell.length_c   1.000
_cell.angle_alpha   90.00
_cell.angle_beta   90.00
_cell.angle_gamma   90.00
#
_symmetry.space_group_name_H-M   'P 1'
#
loop_
_entity.id
_entity.type
_entity.pdbx_description
1 polymer ?
#
loop_
_entity_poly.entity_id
_entity_poly.type
_entity_poly.pdbx_seq_one_letter_code
_entity_poly.pdbx_strand_id
1 'polypeptide(L)'
;MCREELSLCSLTGKPKKQPHNYCISSFCSPFFSGSSTSPRFSSSGGLSLNRNMAASLAGASASDLLRSSTSSFSGVPLRTLGKGKLVLKRRDFTVAAKLKKYRKREYPWPANPDPNVTGGVLSHLCRFKPLTEKPKRITLDFEKPLLDLQKKITDVRKMANDTGLDFSDQILSLESKYQQALKDLYIRLTPIQRVHIARHPNRPTFFDHILNITEKFVEIHGDRAGYDDPATVTGIGTIDGKRYMFIGQQKGRNTKENIQRNFGMSTPHGYRKALRMMKYADHHGFPIVTFIDTPGAYADLESEEKGQGEAIAQNLRTMFGLKVPILSIVIGEGGSGGALAIGCANKLLMLENAVFYVASPEACAAILWKNSKAAPKAAEKLKITAPELCKLEVADGVIPEPLGGAHADPEWTSQQIKKAINETMAELTEMNTEDLLKHRMHKFRKIGGFGEGVPMDPSKKFSMKKRDLSITKMPDVELGVEIEKLKQQILDAKKSSPDPPKLDLEEMIKQLEREIDQEYSEAVKATGLTDRLLKLREEVSKANADNQVIDPLLKDFEQGLRAYPNYNRVQNMVKYLKELYELQDKEAVTLKQELKKQVDNVLSNPRTREKFEALKAEIESVNASSPSDLDDELKKKIVEFKKEIDLQLVNALESMNLEVIPNINIPDTEELKKIDSLVNSSDDIKSKIQQLKLEVLKAGETPDSESKNRIDILVQQIKQSLIEAIDSSGWYKPLRILISAAHMALAATIK
;
A
#
# COMPACT_ATOMS: atom_id res chain seq x y z
N MET A 1 -11.52 55.25 31.45
CA MET A 1 -10.82 56.19 30.54
C MET A 1 -11.37 56.00 29.13
N CYS A 2 -11.15 56.96 28.24
CA CYS A 2 -11.63 57.09 26.84
C CYS A 2 -12.00 55.75 26.16
N ARG A 3 -13.18 55.55 25.55
CA ARG A 3 -14.24 56.47 25.06
C ARG A 3 -13.73 57.49 24.04
N GLU A 4 -13.98 57.19 22.76
CA GLU A 4 -14.12 58.19 21.69
C GLU A 4 -15.27 57.75 20.77
N GLU A 5 -15.97 58.71 20.19
CA GLU A 5 -17.33 58.57 19.65
C GLU A 5 -17.54 59.66 18.58
N LEU A 6 -18.57 59.54 17.73
CA LEU A 6 -18.91 60.46 16.62
C LEU A 6 -17.98 60.34 15.38
N SER A 7 -18.38 60.73 14.17
CA SER A 7 -19.59 61.47 13.77
C SER A 7 -20.30 60.87 12.53
N LEU A 8 -21.58 61.20 12.38
CA LEU A 8 -22.32 60.95 11.14
C LEU A 8 -21.94 62.01 10.09
N CYS A 9 -22.03 61.65 8.81
CA CYS A 9 -22.33 62.60 7.76
C CYS A 9 -23.44 62.04 6.86
N SER A 10 -24.59 62.69 6.88
CA SER A 10 -25.78 62.29 6.12
C SER A 10 -26.25 63.42 5.22
N LEU A 11 -26.29 63.19 3.91
CA LEU A 11 -26.97 64.09 2.97
C LEU A 11 -27.98 63.33 2.11
N THR A 12 -29.05 64.01 1.77
CA THR A 12 -30.33 63.43 1.35
C THR A 12 -30.57 63.51 -0.16
N GLY A 13 -31.08 62.44 -0.77
CA GLY A 13 -31.51 62.42 -2.18
C GLY A 13 -32.75 61.56 -2.42
N LYS A 14 -33.94 62.20 -2.45
CA LYS A 14 -35.27 61.62 -2.75
C LYS A 14 -36.23 62.78 -3.13
N PRO A 15 -37.41 62.52 -3.75
CA PRO A 15 -37.80 61.42 -4.64
C PRO A 15 -38.55 61.89 -5.90
N LYS A 16 -38.89 60.98 -6.84
CA LYS A 16 -40.07 61.16 -7.73
C LYS A 16 -40.94 59.89 -7.82
N LYS A 17 -42.22 60.13 -7.55
CA LYS A 17 -43.50 59.42 -7.76
C LYS A 17 -43.52 58.30 -8.85
N GLN A 18 -44.10 57.10 -8.65
CA GLN A 18 -45.51 56.69 -8.37
C GLN A 18 -46.46 56.77 -9.60
N PRO A 19 -47.60 56.03 -9.65
CA PRO A 19 -47.91 54.68 -9.10
C PRO A 19 -48.83 53.81 -10.04
N HIS A 20 -49.27 52.62 -9.58
CA HIS A 20 -50.66 52.06 -9.65
C HIS A 20 -50.64 50.64 -9.03
N ASN A 21 -51.38 50.32 -7.95
CA ASN A 21 -52.81 49.89 -7.84
C ASN A 21 -53.04 48.45 -8.36
N TYR A 22 -53.82 47.53 -7.75
CA TYR A 22 -54.52 47.33 -6.45
C TYR A 22 -54.95 45.83 -6.40
N CYS A 23 -55.41 45.14 -5.34
CA CYS A 23 -55.79 45.35 -3.92
C CYS A 23 -55.12 44.22 -3.06
N ILE A 24 -55.22 44.02 -1.73
CA ILE A 24 -56.19 44.29 -0.62
C ILE A 24 -57.38 43.30 -0.51
N SER A 25 -57.25 42.25 0.33
CA SER A 25 -58.32 41.80 1.26
C SER A 25 -57.75 40.91 2.39
N SER A 26 -58.12 41.22 3.63
CA SER A 26 -57.88 40.44 4.85
C SER A 26 -59.20 40.34 5.61
N PHE A 27 -59.44 39.31 6.45
CA PHE A 27 -60.36 39.44 7.60
C PHE A 27 -60.23 38.30 8.65
N CYS A 28 -60.27 38.71 9.91
CA CYS A 28 -60.61 38.05 11.19
C CYS A 28 -60.34 36.57 11.54
N SER A 29 -59.81 36.42 12.76
CA SER A 29 -59.92 35.30 13.74
C SER A 29 -61.36 35.24 14.37
N PRO A 30 -61.69 34.64 15.56
CA PRO A 30 -60.87 34.08 16.66
C PRO A 30 -61.39 32.79 17.36
N PHE A 31 -60.74 32.45 18.50
CA PHE A 31 -61.26 31.87 19.77
C PHE A 31 -61.09 30.38 20.17
N PHE A 32 -60.68 30.22 21.45
CA PHE A 32 -60.81 29.09 22.42
C PHE A 32 -60.22 27.69 22.06
N SER A 33 -59.93 26.77 23.00
CA SER A 33 -59.19 26.84 24.29
C SER A 33 -59.04 25.44 24.93
N GLY A 34 -58.02 25.23 25.77
CA GLY A 34 -57.83 24.00 26.58
C GLY A 34 -56.85 22.99 25.93
N SER A 35 -56.01 22.23 26.63
CA SER A 35 -56.13 21.46 27.90
C SER A 35 -57.06 20.25 27.79
N SER A 36 -56.68 19.02 28.17
CA SER A 36 -55.39 18.49 28.68
C SER A 36 -55.46 16.94 28.76
N THR A 37 -54.49 16.32 29.47
CA THR A 37 -54.49 14.93 30.00
C THR A 37 -54.39 13.72 29.05
N SER A 38 -53.47 12.81 29.41
CA SER A 38 -53.42 11.39 29.03
C SER A 38 -54.07 10.52 30.14
N PRO A 39 -54.41 9.24 29.88
CA PRO A 39 -53.46 8.10 30.05
C PRO A 39 -53.42 7.16 28.81
N ARG A 40 -52.52 6.17 28.59
CA ARG A 40 -51.56 5.33 29.37
C ARG A 40 -52.11 3.92 29.71
N PHE A 41 -51.26 2.88 29.53
CA PHE A 41 -51.48 1.41 29.78
C PHE A 41 -52.43 0.69 28.77
N SER A 42 -52.05 -0.34 27.98
CA SER A 42 -51.55 -1.73 28.21
C SER A 42 -52.70 -2.78 28.21
N SER A 43 -52.60 -4.03 27.74
CA SER A 43 -51.55 -4.84 27.07
C SER A 43 -52.14 -6.18 26.53
N SER A 44 -51.30 -6.98 25.85
CA SER A 44 -51.27 -8.48 25.86
C SER A 44 -52.46 -9.35 25.38
N GLY A 45 -52.16 -10.31 24.48
CA GLY A 45 -52.95 -11.54 24.20
C GLY A 45 -54.07 -11.39 23.15
N GLY A 46 -54.54 -12.44 22.47
CA GLY A 46 -54.16 -13.87 22.42
C GLY A 46 -54.99 -14.62 21.34
N LEU A 47 -54.60 -15.85 20.91
CA LEU A 47 -55.25 -16.56 19.79
C LEU A 47 -56.35 -17.56 20.20
N SER A 48 -57.47 -17.60 19.45
CA SER A 48 -58.16 -18.80 18.88
C SER A 48 -59.54 -18.37 18.31
N LEU A 49 -60.03 -18.78 17.13
CA LEU A 49 -60.29 -20.11 16.52
C LEU A 49 -61.52 -20.87 17.06
N ASN A 50 -62.69 -20.72 16.44
CA ASN A 50 -63.36 -21.85 15.73
C ASN A 50 -64.46 -21.43 14.72
N ARG A 51 -65.10 -22.41 14.06
CA ARG A 51 -65.97 -22.29 12.87
C ARG A 51 -67.48 -22.60 13.09
N ASN A 52 -68.28 -22.29 12.05
CA ASN A 52 -69.57 -22.89 11.59
C ASN A 52 -70.75 -21.88 11.52
N MET A 53 -71.70 -21.89 10.55
CA MET A 53 -71.88 -22.75 9.35
C MET A 53 -72.66 -22.03 8.20
N ALA A 54 -72.45 -22.51 6.96
CA ALA A 54 -73.28 -22.49 5.75
C ALA A 54 -74.46 -21.50 5.50
N ALA A 55 -74.42 -20.82 4.34
CA ALA A 55 -75.49 -20.75 3.33
C ALA A 55 -74.87 -20.35 1.96
N SER A 56 -75.57 -20.51 0.83
CA SER A 56 -75.01 -20.39 -0.54
C SER A 56 -75.72 -19.38 -1.44
N LEU A 57 -74.99 -18.80 -2.42
CA LEU A 57 -75.36 -18.73 -3.85
C LEU A 57 -74.32 -17.96 -4.72
N ALA A 58 -74.18 -18.43 -5.97
CA ALA A 58 -73.58 -17.78 -7.16
C ALA A 58 -72.08 -17.34 -7.17
N GLY A 59 -71.39 -17.65 -8.29
CA GLY A 59 -70.20 -16.92 -8.77
C GLY A 59 -68.82 -17.56 -8.55
N ALA A 60 -68.33 -18.35 -9.51
CA ALA A 60 -66.90 -18.66 -9.66
C ALA A 60 -66.17 -17.55 -10.45
N SER A 61 -64.83 -17.41 -10.48
CA SER A 61 -63.80 -18.41 -10.19
C SER A 61 -62.44 -17.82 -9.74
N ALA A 62 -61.78 -18.54 -8.83
CA ALA A 62 -60.33 -18.66 -8.62
C ALA A 62 -59.37 -17.45 -8.85
N SER A 63 -59.00 -16.76 -7.76
CA SER A 63 -57.58 -16.49 -7.42
C SER A 63 -57.28 -15.99 -5.99
N ASP A 64 -58.25 -15.81 -5.09
CA ASP A 64 -58.02 -15.37 -3.69
C ASP A 64 -57.46 -16.44 -2.73
N LEU A 65 -56.35 -17.08 -3.11
CA LEU A 65 -55.53 -17.92 -2.23
C LEU A 65 -54.03 -17.65 -2.44
N LEU A 66 -53.27 -17.69 -1.34
CA LEU A 66 -51.79 -17.60 -1.27
C LEU A 66 -51.11 -16.21 -1.42
N ARG A 67 -51.42 -15.32 -0.47
CA ARG A 67 -50.42 -14.83 0.52
C ARG A 67 -48.95 -14.72 0.08
N SER A 68 -48.44 -13.51 -0.16
CA SER A 68 -47.23 -12.99 0.52
C SER A 68 -46.88 -11.52 0.19
N SER A 69 -46.04 -10.95 1.04
CA SER A 69 -45.56 -9.55 1.10
C SER A 69 -44.54 -9.16 0.03
N THR A 70 -44.55 -7.90 -0.41
CA THR A 70 -43.43 -6.92 -0.22
C THR A 70 -43.83 -5.50 -0.65
N SER A 71 -42.92 -4.52 -0.57
CA SER A 71 -43.22 -3.09 -0.43
C SER A 71 -42.91 -2.20 -1.66
N SER A 72 -43.48 -0.99 -1.61
CA SER A 72 -42.96 0.28 -2.16
C SER A 72 -42.81 0.45 -3.68
N PHE A 73 -43.68 1.31 -4.25
CA PHE A 73 -43.28 2.31 -5.24
C PHE A 73 -44.12 3.58 -5.12
N SER A 74 -43.53 4.77 -5.31
CA SER A 74 -44.21 6.07 -5.28
C SER A 74 -44.32 6.69 -6.67
N GLY A 75 -45.52 7.08 -7.08
CA GLY A 75 -45.80 7.59 -8.43
C GLY A 75 -45.68 9.11 -8.55
N VAL A 76 -45.07 9.58 -9.64
CA VAL A 76 -45.12 11.00 -10.08
C VAL A 76 -46.32 11.19 -11.02
N PRO A 77 -47.16 12.24 -10.84
CA PRO A 77 -48.38 12.40 -11.64
C PRO A 77 -48.12 12.78 -13.10
N LEU A 78 -48.71 12.01 -14.03
CA LEU A 78 -48.67 12.26 -15.47
C LEU A 78 -49.53 13.48 -15.87
N ARG A 79 -48.94 14.68 -15.81
CA ARG A 79 -49.56 15.91 -16.38
C ARG A 79 -48.66 16.75 -17.29
N THR A 80 -47.57 16.16 -17.79
CA THR A 80 -46.62 16.80 -18.72
C THR A 80 -46.18 15.86 -19.84
N LEU A 81 -47.05 15.59 -20.82
CA LEU A 81 -46.69 15.25 -22.20
C LEU A 81 -47.88 15.45 -23.16
N GLY A 82 -47.59 15.57 -24.45
CA GLY A 82 -48.50 16.16 -25.46
C GLY A 82 -49.69 15.30 -25.91
N LYS A 83 -50.69 15.96 -26.50
CA LYS A 83 -51.90 15.35 -27.07
C LYS A 83 -51.58 14.44 -28.27
N GLY A 84 -52.07 13.20 -28.25
CA GLY A 84 -52.12 12.29 -29.41
C GLY A 84 -53.55 11.82 -29.67
N LYS A 85 -53.94 11.60 -30.94
CA LYS A 85 -55.31 11.17 -31.29
C LYS A 85 -55.54 9.70 -30.89
N LEU A 86 -56.67 9.46 -30.21
CA LEU A 86 -57.19 8.12 -29.93
C LEU A 86 -57.83 7.52 -31.19
N VAL A 87 -57.45 6.28 -31.52
CA VAL A 87 -58.21 5.40 -32.42
C VAL A 87 -58.43 4.09 -31.66
N LEU A 88 -59.69 3.73 -31.42
CA LEU A 88 -60.09 2.57 -30.61
C LEU A 88 -60.28 1.33 -31.49
N LYS A 89 -59.52 0.27 -31.21
CA LYS A 89 -59.95 -1.12 -31.44
C LYS A 89 -59.60 -1.98 -30.22
N ARG A 90 -60.53 -2.86 -29.83
CA ARG A 90 -60.39 -3.75 -28.67
C ARG A 90 -59.49 -4.94 -29.00
N ARG A 91 -58.39 -5.11 -28.28
CA ARG A 91 -58.04 -6.29 -27.45
C ARG A 91 -56.64 -6.12 -26.84
N ASP A 92 -56.46 -6.74 -25.68
CA ASP A 92 -55.20 -7.12 -25.00
C ASP A 92 -54.13 -6.02 -24.83
N PHE A 93 -54.14 -5.39 -23.65
CA PHE A 93 -53.17 -4.36 -23.23
C PHE A 93 -51.84 -4.98 -22.77
N THR A 94 -51.08 -5.55 -23.71
CA THR A 94 -49.72 -6.04 -23.43
C THR A 94 -48.77 -4.85 -23.25
N VAL A 95 -48.44 -4.50 -22.00
CA VAL A 95 -47.43 -3.47 -21.68
C VAL A 95 -46.03 -4.03 -21.94
N ALA A 96 -45.66 -4.07 -23.23
CA ALA A 96 -44.33 -4.43 -23.69
C ALA A 96 -43.32 -3.30 -23.39
N ALA A 97 -42.99 -3.15 -22.10
CA ALA A 97 -41.93 -2.27 -21.63
C ALA A 97 -40.58 -2.77 -22.18
N LYS A 98 -40.22 -2.31 -23.38
CA LYS A 98 -38.98 -2.66 -24.06
C LYS A 98 -37.80 -2.10 -23.27
N LEU A 99 -37.30 -2.90 -22.31
CA LEU A 99 -36.09 -2.63 -21.56
C LEU A 99 -34.97 -2.27 -22.55
N LYS A 100 -34.70 -0.96 -22.66
CA LYS A 100 -33.65 -0.39 -23.49
C LYS A 100 -32.35 -0.97 -22.95
N LYS A 101 -31.81 -2.01 -23.60
CA LYS A 101 -30.66 -2.81 -23.13
C LYS A 101 -29.65 -1.89 -22.46
N TYR A 102 -29.62 -1.93 -21.13
CA TYR A 102 -28.70 -1.11 -20.36
C TYR A 102 -27.31 -1.63 -20.70
N ARG A 103 -26.56 -0.86 -21.49
CA ARG A 103 -25.17 -1.22 -21.81
C ARG A 103 -24.38 -1.06 -20.52
N LYS A 104 -24.28 -2.14 -19.73
CA LYS A 104 -23.52 -2.17 -18.48
C LYS A 104 -22.13 -1.61 -18.79
N ARG A 105 -21.85 -0.40 -18.28
CA ARG A 105 -20.59 0.26 -18.58
C ARG A 105 -19.50 -0.44 -17.79
N GLU A 106 -18.61 -1.14 -18.49
CA GLU A 106 -17.44 -1.78 -17.89
C GLU A 106 -16.45 -0.77 -17.29
N TYR A 107 -16.64 0.54 -17.54
CA TYR A 107 -15.74 1.59 -17.11
C TYR A 107 -16.52 2.92 -16.84
N PRO A 108 -16.21 3.68 -15.78
CA PRO A 108 -17.01 4.80 -15.27
C PRO A 108 -16.93 6.11 -16.07
N TRP A 109 -16.99 6.06 -17.40
CA TRP A 109 -16.84 7.27 -18.22
C TRP A 109 -18.10 7.58 -19.06
N PRO A 110 -18.45 8.86 -19.26
CA PRO A 110 -19.54 9.24 -20.17
C PRO A 110 -19.24 8.78 -21.60
N ALA A 111 -20.28 8.50 -22.39
CA ALA A 111 -20.14 7.76 -23.66
C ALA A 111 -19.30 8.50 -24.74
N ASN A 112 -19.22 9.83 -24.67
CA ASN A 112 -18.28 10.66 -25.43
C ASN A 112 -17.49 11.55 -24.43
N PRO A 113 -16.38 11.06 -23.86
CA PRO A 113 -15.59 11.80 -22.88
C PRO A 113 -14.39 12.47 -23.57
N ASP A 114 -14.64 13.24 -24.63
CA ASP A 114 -13.58 13.98 -25.32
C ASP A 114 -13.48 15.41 -24.72
N PRO A 115 -12.43 15.74 -23.95
CA PRO A 115 -12.22 17.09 -23.44
C PRO A 115 -11.74 18.07 -24.52
N ASN A 116 -11.48 17.61 -25.76
CA ASN A 116 -10.89 18.37 -26.85
C ASN A 116 -11.84 18.54 -28.06
N VAL A 117 -13.17 18.56 -27.87
CA VAL A 117 -14.13 18.76 -28.97
C VAL A 117 -13.89 20.09 -29.69
N THR A 118 -13.30 20.04 -30.89
CA THR A 118 -12.99 21.17 -31.75
C THR A 118 -14.25 21.78 -32.38
N GLY A 119 -15.01 22.53 -31.58
CA GLY A 119 -16.23 23.24 -31.97
C GLY A 119 -17.44 23.02 -31.05
N GLY A 120 -17.28 22.25 -29.96
CA GLY A 120 -18.34 22.01 -28.98
C GLY A 120 -18.18 22.82 -27.70
N VAL A 121 -19.28 23.11 -27.00
CA VAL A 121 -19.22 23.61 -25.62
C VAL A 121 -18.86 22.44 -24.70
N LEU A 122 -17.63 22.43 -24.18
CA LEU A 122 -17.13 21.38 -23.28
C LEU A 122 -18.00 21.30 -22.01
N SER A 123 -18.50 20.10 -21.71
CA SER A 123 -19.27 19.83 -20.48
C SER A 123 -18.36 19.74 -19.26
N HIS A 124 -17.20 19.11 -19.40
CA HIS A 124 -16.25 18.84 -18.33
C HIS A 124 -14.90 19.48 -18.66
N LEU A 125 -14.50 20.47 -17.88
CA LEU A 125 -13.21 21.16 -17.96
C LEU A 125 -12.30 20.63 -16.85
N CYS A 126 -11.67 19.48 -17.10
CA CYS A 126 -10.70 18.84 -16.19
C CYS A 126 -9.53 18.25 -16.98
N ARG A 127 -8.34 18.15 -16.35
CA ARG A 127 -7.15 17.58 -17.00
C ARG A 127 -7.11 16.04 -16.98
N PHE A 128 -8.05 15.42 -16.25
CA PHE A 128 -8.15 13.97 -16.12
C PHE A 128 -8.75 13.34 -17.40
N LYS A 129 -8.03 12.37 -17.97
CA LYS A 129 -8.42 11.67 -19.22
C LYS A 129 -8.93 10.26 -18.91
N PRO A 130 -9.75 9.63 -19.77
CA PRO A 130 -10.00 8.19 -19.69
C PRO A 130 -8.68 7.41 -19.83
N LEU A 131 -8.60 6.20 -19.25
CA LEU A 131 -7.47 5.31 -19.47
C LEU A 131 -7.44 4.82 -20.94
N THR A 132 -6.23 4.68 -21.49
CA THR A 132 -6.00 4.09 -22.82
C THR A 132 -6.23 2.58 -22.85
N GLU A 133 -6.01 1.92 -21.71
CA GLU A 133 -6.14 0.48 -21.53
C GLU A 133 -7.22 0.18 -20.48
N LYS A 134 -7.92 -0.95 -20.62
CA LYS A 134 -8.85 -1.41 -19.58
C LYS A 134 -8.06 -1.87 -18.35
N PRO A 135 -8.46 -1.51 -17.12
CA PRO A 135 -7.81 -2.02 -15.92
C PRO A 135 -7.91 -3.55 -15.87
N LYS A 136 -6.80 -4.23 -15.52
CA LYS A 136 -6.79 -5.68 -15.35
C LYS A 136 -7.79 -6.08 -14.25
N ARG A 137 -8.52 -7.18 -14.44
CA ARG A 137 -9.35 -7.75 -13.38
C ARG A 137 -8.43 -8.32 -12.30
N ILE A 138 -8.56 -7.78 -11.09
CA ILE A 138 -7.87 -8.26 -9.89
C ILE A 138 -8.89 -9.10 -9.11
N THR A 139 -8.41 -10.08 -8.34
CA THR A 139 -9.25 -10.91 -7.48
C THR A 139 -8.67 -10.88 -6.08
N LEU A 140 -9.51 -10.67 -5.08
CA LEU A 140 -9.08 -10.57 -3.68
C LEU A 140 -8.83 -11.97 -3.09
N ASP A 141 -7.97 -12.06 -2.08
CA ASP A 141 -7.54 -13.37 -1.53
C ASP A 141 -8.70 -14.24 -1.04
N PHE A 142 -9.76 -13.63 -0.52
CA PHE A 142 -10.97 -14.31 -0.04
C PHE A 142 -11.94 -14.72 -1.15
N GLU A 143 -11.73 -14.26 -2.40
CA GLU A 143 -12.54 -14.62 -3.56
C GLU A 143 -11.97 -15.81 -4.34
N LYS A 144 -10.75 -16.29 -4.00
CA LYS A 144 -10.13 -17.46 -4.64
C LYS A 144 -11.05 -18.70 -4.71
N PRO A 145 -11.87 -19.05 -3.69
CA PRO A 145 -12.82 -20.16 -3.81
C PRO A 145 -13.89 -19.97 -4.90
N LEU A 146 -14.21 -18.74 -5.28
CA LEU A 146 -15.11 -18.44 -6.41
C LEU A 146 -14.41 -18.63 -7.76
N LEU A 147 -13.09 -18.38 -7.85
CA LEU A 147 -12.33 -18.66 -9.07
C LEU A 147 -12.35 -20.15 -9.42
N ASP A 148 -12.28 -21.05 -8.43
CA ASP A 148 -12.30 -22.48 -8.68
C ASP A 148 -13.67 -22.99 -9.16
N LEU A 149 -14.76 -22.34 -8.74
CA LEU A 149 -16.09 -22.54 -9.33
C LEU A 149 -16.17 -21.96 -10.76
N GLN A 150 -15.60 -20.77 -11.00
CA GLN A 150 -15.58 -20.13 -12.31
C GLN A 150 -14.73 -20.90 -13.34
N LYS A 151 -13.60 -21.48 -12.91
CA LYS A 151 -12.80 -22.43 -13.72
C LYS A 151 -13.64 -23.63 -14.09
N LYS A 152 -14.26 -24.32 -13.14
CA LYS A 152 -15.17 -25.47 -13.39
C LYS A 152 -16.30 -25.13 -14.38
N ILE A 153 -16.94 -23.97 -14.26
CA ILE A 153 -17.93 -23.49 -15.25
C ILE A 153 -17.30 -23.32 -16.64
N THR A 154 -16.09 -22.76 -16.71
CA THR A 154 -15.35 -22.54 -17.96
C THR A 154 -14.93 -23.86 -18.60
N ASP A 155 -14.49 -24.84 -17.82
CA ASP A 155 -13.98 -26.12 -18.30
C ASP A 155 -15.12 -27.07 -18.70
N VAL A 156 -16.26 -27.05 -18.01
CA VAL A 156 -17.50 -27.71 -18.47
C VAL A 156 -18.01 -27.07 -19.77
N ARG A 157 -17.94 -25.74 -19.91
CA ARG A 157 -18.28 -25.05 -21.17
C ARG A 157 -17.31 -25.41 -22.32
N LYS A 158 -16.02 -25.64 -22.06
CA LYS A 158 -15.08 -26.19 -23.07
C LYS A 158 -15.49 -27.61 -23.45
N MET A 159 -15.63 -28.51 -22.47
CA MET A 159 -16.03 -29.90 -22.72
C MET A 159 -17.36 -30.02 -23.50
N ALA A 160 -18.33 -29.14 -23.26
CA ALA A 160 -19.56 -29.04 -24.07
C ALA A 160 -19.27 -28.72 -25.55
N ASN A 161 -18.43 -27.73 -25.83
CA ASN A 161 -18.04 -27.35 -27.19
C ASN A 161 -17.19 -28.45 -27.86
N ASP A 162 -16.27 -29.07 -27.12
CA ASP A 162 -15.28 -30.03 -27.63
C ASP A 162 -15.90 -31.42 -27.91
N THR A 163 -16.94 -31.81 -27.15
CA THR A 163 -17.63 -33.12 -27.30
C THR A 163 -18.98 -33.03 -28.03
N GLY A 164 -19.56 -31.83 -28.15
CA GLY A 164 -20.90 -31.64 -28.70
C GLY A 164 -22.04 -32.16 -27.81
N LEU A 165 -21.75 -32.58 -26.57
CA LEU A 165 -22.74 -33.06 -25.61
C LEU A 165 -23.39 -31.88 -24.84
N ASP A 166 -24.67 -32.00 -24.54
CA ASP A 166 -25.38 -30.98 -23.79
C ASP A 166 -25.09 -31.08 -22.27
N PHE A 167 -24.43 -30.05 -21.74
CA PHE A 167 -24.17 -29.86 -20.31
C PHE A 167 -24.94 -28.66 -19.73
N SER A 168 -25.96 -28.13 -20.41
CA SER A 168 -26.67 -26.90 -20.04
C SER A 168 -27.18 -26.90 -18.60
N ASP A 169 -27.82 -27.99 -18.15
CA ASP A 169 -28.30 -28.13 -16.77
C ASP A 169 -27.16 -28.12 -15.74
N GLN A 170 -26.02 -28.70 -16.08
CA GLN A 170 -24.85 -28.72 -15.21
C GLN A 170 -24.20 -27.34 -15.12
N ILE A 171 -24.13 -26.62 -16.25
CA ILE A 171 -23.65 -25.23 -16.33
C ILE A 171 -24.57 -24.32 -15.51
N LEU A 172 -25.89 -24.42 -15.68
CA LEU A 172 -26.89 -23.66 -14.90
C LEU A 172 -26.81 -24.00 -13.39
N SER A 173 -26.62 -25.27 -13.03
CA SER A 173 -26.43 -25.68 -11.63
C SER A 173 -25.16 -25.07 -11.02
N LEU A 174 -24.05 -25.08 -11.74
CA LEU A 174 -22.79 -24.48 -11.30
C LEU A 174 -22.86 -22.95 -11.24
N GLU A 175 -23.51 -22.30 -12.21
CA GLU A 175 -23.74 -20.85 -12.21
C GLU A 175 -24.63 -20.42 -11.04
N SER A 176 -25.71 -21.15 -10.75
CA SER A 176 -26.55 -20.90 -9.58
C SER A 176 -25.76 -21.05 -8.27
N LYS A 177 -24.92 -22.09 -8.16
CA LYS A 177 -24.03 -22.29 -6.99
C LYS A 177 -23.00 -21.17 -6.86
N TYR A 178 -22.42 -20.70 -7.97
CA TYR A 178 -21.49 -19.57 -8.00
C TYR A 178 -22.18 -18.27 -7.54
N GLN A 179 -23.36 -17.94 -8.08
CA GLN A 179 -24.11 -16.75 -7.68
C GLN A 179 -24.52 -16.79 -6.20
N GLN A 180 -24.93 -17.96 -5.69
CA GLN A 180 -25.24 -18.12 -4.27
C GLN A 180 -23.99 -17.98 -3.40
N ALA A 181 -22.89 -18.66 -3.72
CA ALA A 181 -21.64 -18.57 -2.95
C ALA A 181 -21.06 -17.15 -2.94
N LEU A 182 -21.13 -16.43 -4.07
CA LEU A 182 -20.70 -15.03 -4.19
C LEU A 182 -21.58 -14.12 -3.31
N LYS A 183 -22.91 -14.32 -3.33
CA LYS A 183 -23.84 -13.58 -2.46
C LYS A 183 -23.59 -13.85 -0.98
N ASP A 184 -23.43 -15.11 -0.58
CA ASP A 184 -23.19 -15.50 0.82
C ASP A 184 -21.83 -14.99 1.33
N LEU A 185 -20.79 -14.97 0.48
CA LEU A 185 -19.49 -14.38 0.78
C LEU A 185 -19.61 -12.86 1.02
N TYR A 186 -20.24 -12.12 0.11
CA TYR A 186 -20.37 -10.66 0.19
C TYR A 186 -21.30 -10.20 1.34
N ILE A 187 -22.30 -10.99 1.72
CA ILE A 187 -23.11 -10.73 2.92
C ILE A 187 -22.29 -10.88 4.21
N ARG A 188 -21.30 -11.78 4.24
CA ARG A 188 -20.56 -12.16 5.48
C ARG A 188 -19.14 -11.57 5.56
N LEU A 189 -18.88 -10.48 4.83
CA LEU A 189 -17.57 -9.81 4.83
C LEU A 189 -17.16 -9.32 6.23
N THR A 190 -16.02 -9.82 6.70
CA THR A 190 -15.34 -9.33 7.90
C THR A 190 -14.78 -7.91 7.71
N PRO A 191 -14.49 -7.15 8.79
CA PRO A 191 -13.94 -5.80 8.68
C PRO A 191 -12.68 -5.69 7.82
N ILE A 192 -11.76 -6.66 7.90
CA ILE A 192 -10.54 -6.64 7.09
C ILE A 192 -10.81 -6.94 5.60
N GLN A 193 -11.79 -7.79 5.28
CA GLN A 193 -12.21 -8.00 3.89
C GLN A 193 -12.85 -6.72 3.30
N ARG A 194 -13.60 -5.96 4.10
CA ARG A 194 -14.08 -4.62 3.70
C ARG A 194 -12.93 -3.64 3.48
N VAL A 195 -11.89 -3.63 4.33
CA VAL A 195 -10.64 -2.87 4.07
C VAL A 195 -10.00 -3.25 2.73
N HIS A 196 -9.94 -4.53 2.38
CA HIS A 196 -9.41 -4.97 1.08
C HIS A 196 -10.29 -4.52 -0.10
N ILE A 197 -11.62 -4.43 0.05
CA ILE A 197 -12.54 -3.89 -0.96
C ILE A 197 -12.47 -2.35 -1.05
N ALA A 198 -12.17 -1.66 0.06
CA ALA A 198 -11.89 -0.22 0.08
C ALA A 198 -10.54 0.13 -0.58
N ARG A 199 -9.54 -0.75 -0.42
CA ARG A 199 -8.21 -0.65 -1.04
C ARG A 199 -8.10 -1.31 -2.43
N HIS A 200 -9.21 -1.77 -3.01
CA HIS A 200 -9.18 -2.49 -4.28
C HIS A 200 -8.66 -1.57 -5.41
N PRO A 201 -7.63 -1.95 -6.20
CA PRO A 201 -6.98 -1.00 -7.12
C PRO A 201 -7.87 -0.47 -8.25
N ASN A 202 -8.96 -1.16 -8.59
CA ASN A 202 -9.96 -0.69 -9.56
C ASN A 202 -11.17 -0.01 -8.89
N ARG A 203 -11.08 0.36 -7.60
CA ARG A 203 -12.16 1.08 -6.91
C ARG A 203 -12.36 2.46 -7.57
N PRO A 204 -13.60 2.88 -7.87
CA PRO A 204 -13.83 4.15 -8.56
C PRO A 204 -13.31 5.32 -7.73
N THR A 205 -12.57 6.23 -8.38
CA THR A 205 -11.97 7.40 -7.74
C THR A 205 -12.94 8.60 -7.76
N PHE A 206 -12.55 9.73 -7.14
CA PHE A 206 -13.33 10.97 -7.14
C PHE A 206 -13.80 11.37 -8.56
N PHE A 207 -12.90 11.47 -9.53
CA PHE A 207 -13.27 11.81 -10.91
C PHE A 207 -14.21 10.79 -11.56
N ASP A 208 -14.00 9.50 -11.31
CA ASP A 208 -14.85 8.43 -11.86
C ASP A 208 -16.30 8.55 -11.36
N HIS A 209 -16.51 9.07 -10.14
CA HIS A 209 -17.86 9.43 -9.67
C HIS A 209 -18.34 10.77 -10.24
N ILE A 210 -17.56 11.86 -10.12
CA ILE A 210 -17.95 13.20 -10.57
C ILE A 210 -18.39 13.22 -12.05
N LEU A 211 -17.66 12.53 -12.94
CA LEU A 211 -17.93 12.51 -14.38
C LEU A 211 -19.16 11.65 -14.77
N ASN A 212 -19.70 10.83 -13.86
CA ASN A 212 -20.97 10.11 -14.05
C ASN A 212 -22.19 10.81 -13.43
N ILE A 213 -21.99 11.64 -12.40
CA ILE A 213 -23.10 12.30 -11.68
C ILE A 213 -23.35 13.74 -12.15
N THR A 214 -22.34 14.42 -12.68
CA THR A 214 -22.44 15.83 -13.08
C THR A 214 -22.73 16.03 -14.57
N GLU A 215 -23.68 16.90 -14.90
CA GLU A 215 -23.92 17.32 -16.29
C GLU A 215 -22.82 18.25 -16.80
N LYS A 216 -22.21 19.02 -15.88
CA LYS A 216 -21.04 19.86 -16.14
C LYS A 216 -20.13 19.87 -14.92
N PHE A 217 -18.82 19.94 -15.15
CA PHE A 217 -17.80 20.11 -14.11
C PHE A 217 -16.67 21.03 -14.57
N VAL A 218 -16.15 21.87 -13.68
CA VAL A 218 -14.96 22.70 -13.91
C VAL A 218 -13.98 22.48 -12.77
N GLU A 219 -12.83 21.89 -13.07
CA GLU A 219 -11.71 21.69 -12.15
C GLU A 219 -11.08 23.05 -11.79
N ILE A 220 -10.76 23.24 -10.52
CA ILE A 220 -10.19 24.49 -9.99
C ILE A 220 -8.91 24.16 -9.23
N HIS A 221 -7.84 24.89 -9.55
CA HIS A 221 -6.47 24.57 -9.19
C HIS A 221 -5.86 25.60 -8.21
N GLY A 222 -4.86 25.16 -7.45
CA GLY A 222 -3.96 25.96 -6.63
C GLY A 222 -4.48 26.33 -5.25
N ASP A 223 -3.59 26.43 -4.26
CA ASP A 223 -3.90 26.98 -2.94
C ASP A 223 -3.76 28.52 -2.87
N ARG A 224 -3.08 29.12 -3.86
CA ARG A 224 -2.61 30.54 -3.95
C ARG A 224 -1.36 30.87 -3.11
N ALA A 225 -0.69 29.88 -2.54
CA ALA A 225 0.63 29.99 -1.90
C ALA A 225 1.76 29.29 -2.71
N GLY A 226 1.49 28.87 -3.94
CA GLY A 226 2.50 28.47 -4.93
C GLY A 226 2.38 27.03 -5.44
N TYR A 227 1.48 26.21 -4.90
CA TYR A 227 1.36 24.79 -5.29
C TYR A 227 -0.08 24.41 -5.62
N ASP A 228 -0.23 23.45 -6.53
CA ASP A 228 -1.50 22.78 -6.80
C ASP A 228 -1.36 21.31 -6.44
N ASP A 229 -1.85 20.95 -5.25
CA ASP A 229 -1.75 19.58 -4.76
C ASP A 229 -2.52 18.61 -5.68
N PRO A 230 -1.84 17.61 -6.25
CA PRO A 230 -2.47 16.65 -7.15
C PRO A 230 -3.37 15.67 -6.38
N ALA A 231 -3.11 15.38 -5.10
CA ALA A 231 -3.92 14.47 -4.29
C ALA A 231 -5.29 15.07 -3.93
N THR A 232 -5.40 16.38 -3.73
CA THR A 232 -6.70 17.07 -3.52
C THR A 232 -7.23 17.68 -4.82
N VAL A 233 -8.39 17.23 -5.28
CA VAL A 233 -9.11 17.86 -6.40
C VAL A 233 -10.26 18.73 -5.85
N THR A 234 -10.50 19.87 -6.52
CA THR A 234 -11.62 20.77 -6.23
C THR A 234 -12.24 21.27 -7.52
N GLY A 235 -13.55 21.56 -7.53
CA GLY A 235 -14.21 22.13 -8.70
C GLY A 235 -15.70 22.40 -8.51
N ILE A 236 -16.29 23.15 -9.43
CA ILE A 236 -17.74 23.44 -9.42
C ILE A 236 -18.42 22.51 -10.42
N GLY A 237 -19.49 21.84 -9.99
CA GLY A 237 -20.27 20.97 -10.87
C GLY A 237 -21.77 21.21 -10.75
N THR A 238 -22.51 20.69 -11.73
CA THR A 238 -23.99 20.74 -11.76
C THR A 238 -24.54 19.32 -11.70
N ILE A 239 -25.53 19.09 -10.83
CA ILE A 239 -26.32 17.85 -10.74
C ILE A 239 -27.80 18.26 -10.78
N ASP A 240 -28.55 17.75 -11.75
CA ASP A 240 -29.97 18.02 -12.00
C ASP A 240 -30.30 19.52 -11.99
N GLY A 241 -29.40 20.33 -12.55
CA GLY A 241 -29.51 21.80 -12.60
C GLY A 241 -29.08 22.54 -11.31
N LYS A 242 -28.95 21.85 -10.17
CA LYS A 242 -28.39 22.42 -8.93
C LYS A 242 -26.86 22.47 -9.00
N ARG A 243 -26.25 23.54 -8.49
CA ARG A 243 -24.78 23.74 -8.49
C ARG A 243 -24.18 23.41 -7.13
N TYR A 244 -23.04 22.73 -7.15
CA TYR A 244 -22.33 22.27 -5.96
C TYR A 244 -20.83 22.57 -6.07
N MET A 245 -20.20 22.85 -4.92
CA MET A 245 -18.75 22.79 -4.78
C MET A 245 -18.35 21.35 -4.45
N PHE A 246 -17.55 20.74 -5.33
CA PHE A 246 -16.99 19.41 -5.10
C PHE A 246 -15.53 19.51 -4.66
N ILE A 247 -15.18 18.73 -3.64
CA ILE A 247 -13.84 18.61 -3.08
C ILE A 247 -13.59 17.12 -2.82
N GLY A 248 -12.39 16.61 -3.07
CA GLY A 248 -12.08 15.24 -2.66
C GLY A 248 -10.63 14.84 -2.84
N GLN A 249 -10.23 13.76 -2.18
CA GLN A 249 -8.97 13.11 -2.51
C GLN A 249 -9.11 12.27 -3.78
N GLN A 250 -8.09 12.31 -4.62
CA GLN A 250 -8.04 11.62 -5.90
C GLN A 250 -6.86 10.66 -5.90
N LYS A 251 -7.11 9.36 -5.71
CA LYS A 251 -6.12 8.30 -5.96
C LYS A 251 -5.81 8.16 -7.45
N GLY A 252 -4.75 7.43 -7.81
CA GLY A 252 -4.48 7.04 -9.19
C GLY A 252 -5.14 5.72 -9.57
N ARG A 253 -5.45 5.55 -10.86
CA ARG A 253 -6.07 4.30 -11.38
C ARG A 253 -5.04 3.28 -11.87
N ASN A 254 -3.76 3.66 -11.82
CA ASN A 254 -2.58 2.84 -12.13
C ASN A 254 -1.37 3.34 -11.33
N THR A 255 -0.23 2.65 -11.37
CA THR A 255 0.95 3.00 -10.57
C THR A 255 1.52 4.39 -10.88
N LYS A 256 1.54 4.80 -12.16
CA LYS A 256 2.06 6.11 -12.58
C LYS A 256 1.17 7.25 -12.06
N GLU A 257 -0.15 7.11 -12.20
CA GLU A 257 -1.11 8.05 -11.63
C GLU A 257 -1.07 8.09 -10.10
N ASN A 258 -0.86 6.95 -9.44
CA ASN A 258 -0.79 6.91 -7.98
C ASN A 258 0.43 7.66 -7.44
N ILE A 259 1.60 7.49 -8.06
CA ILE A 259 2.80 8.27 -7.73
C ILE A 259 2.52 9.76 -7.99
N GLN A 260 1.95 10.13 -9.15
CA GLN A 260 1.63 11.52 -9.46
C GLN A 260 0.60 12.15 -8.50
N ARG A 261 -0.28 11.35 -7.90
CA ARG A 261 -1.37 11.78 -7.00
C ARG A 261 -1.07 11.49 -5.53
N ASN A 262 0.18 11.20 -5.16
CA ASN A 262 0.60 10.83 -3.79
C ASN A 262 -0.29 9.74 -3.15
N PHE A 263 -0.83 8.80 -3.93
CA PHE A 263 -1.78 7.77 -3.49
C PHE A 263 -3.04 8.33 -2.79
N GLY A 264 -3.46 9.56 -3.12
CA GLY A 264 -4.56 10.27 -2.47
C GLY A 264 -4.20 10.87 -1.10
N MET A 265 -2.92 10.84 -0.69
CA MET A 265 -2.44 11.47 0.53
C MET A 265 -2.14 12.95 0.27
N SER A 266 -2.94 13.85 0.84
CA SER A 266 -2.78 15.29 0.62
C SER A 266 -1.72 15.92 1.52
N THR A 267 -0.97 16.85 0.93
CA THR A 267 0.00 17.74 1.57
C THR A 267 -0.71 18.93 2.23
N PRO A 268 -0.02 19.82 2.96
CA PRO A 268 -0.64 21.01 3.57
C PRO A 268 -1.29 21.93 2.52
N HIS A 269 -0.70 21.99 1.32
CA HIS A 269 -1.23 22.74 0.18
C HIS A 269 -2.58 22.19 -0.29
N GLY A 270 -2.81 20.87 -0.23
CA GLY A 270 -4.09 20.25 -0.59
C GLY A 270 -5.21 20.65 0.37
N TYR A 271 -4.94 20.67 1.67
CA TYR A 271 -5.92 21.15 2.66
C TYR A 271 -6.17 22.65 2.52
N ARG A 272 -5.16 23.47 2.24
CA ARG A 272 -5.29 24.90 1.96
C ARG A 272 -6.07 25.20 0.66
N LYS A 273 -5.88 24.39 -0.40
CA LYS A 273 -6.70 24.41 -1.64
C LYS A 273 -8.16 24.08 -1.33
N ALA A 274 -8.43 23.03 -0.56
CA ALA A 274 -9.79 22.71 -0.10
C ALA A 274 -10.40 23.86 0.71
N LEU A 275 -9.67 24.43 1.67
CA LEU A 275 -10.10 25.58 2.48
C LEU A 275 -10.48 26.80 1.65
N ARG A 276 -9.65 27.13 0.65
CA ARG A 276 -9.90 28.23 -0.29
C ARG A 276 -11.22 28.02 -1.03
N MET A 277 -11.49 26.79 -1.48
CA MET A 277 -12.71 26.47 -2.21
C MET A 277 -13.95 26.33 -1.32
N MET A 278 -13.80 25.89 -0.06
CA MET A 278 -14.87 25.93 0.94
C MET A 278 -15.28 27.37 1.28
N LYS A 279 -14.32 28.27 1.49
CA LYS A 279 -14.58 29.71 1.69
C LYS A 279 -15.22 30.37 0.46
N TYR A 280 -14.82 29.97 -0.74
CA TYR A 280 -15.44 30.44 -1.99
C TYR A 280 -16.89 29.95 -2.13
N ALA A 281 -17.15 28.69 -1.77
CA ALA A 281 -18.50 28.12 -1.77
C ALA A 281 -19.43 28.85 -0.78
N ASP A 282 -18.93 29.12 0.44
CA ASP A 282 -19.65 29.88 1.46
C ASP A 282 -20.01 31.30 1.00
N HIS A 283 -19.03 32.03 0.43
CA HIS A 283 -19.23 33.37 -0.11
C HIS A 283 -20.29 33.44 -1.22
N HIS A 284 -20.39 32.40 -2.06
CA HIS A 284 -21.31 32.34 -3.20
C HIS A 284 -22.58 31.51 -2.94
N GLY A 285 -22.79 31.00 -1.73
CA GLY A 285 -23.97 30.21 -1.37
C GLY A 285 -24.05 28.83 -2.02
N PHE A 286 -22.92 28.25 -2.45
CA PHE A 286 -22.88 26.90 -3.04
C PHE A 286 -22.83 25.81 -1.95
N PRO A 287 -23.78 24.86 -1.93
CA PRO A 287 -23.64 23.63 -1.15
C PRO A 287 -22.34 22.88 -1.46
N ILE A 288 -21.73 22.29 -0.43
CA ILE A 288 -20.43 21.62 -0.52
C ILE A 288 -20.65 20.10 -0.42
N VAL A 289 -20.09 19.34 -1.37
CA VAL A 289 -20.00 17.88 -1.31
C VAL A 289 -18.54 17.47 -1.28
N THR A 290 -18.10 16.81 -0.21
CA THR A 290 -16.74 16.30 -0.07
C THR A 290 -16.70 14.78 -0.24
N PHE A 291 -15.65 14.30 -0.90
CA PHE A 291 -15.43 12.90 -1.23
C PHE A 291 -14.12 12.43 -0.58
N ILE A 292 -14.23 11.46 0.31
CA ILE A 292 -13.12 10.98 1.13
C ILE A 292 -12.60 9.65 0.57
N ASP A 293 -11.36 9.67 0.06
CA ASP A 293 -10.60 8.49 -0.34
C ASP A 293 -9.09 8.67 -0.15
N THR A 294 -8.63 8.49 1.09
CA THR A 294 -7.24 8.68 1.47
C THR A 294 -6.82 7.72 2.59
N PRO A 295 -5.63 7.09 2.52
CA PRO A 295 -5.12 6.26 3.61
C PRO A 295 -4.62 7.10 4.80
N GLY A 296 -4.36 8.39 4.60
CA GLY A 296 -3.87 9.35 5.60
C GLY A 296 -3.42 10.68 4.96
N ALA A 297 -3.08 11.68 5.78
CA ALA A 297 -2.35 12.84 5.28
C ALA A 297 -0.93 12.44 4.83
N TYR A 298 -0.34 13.18 3.89
CA TYR A 298 1.04 12.89 3.47
C TYR A 298 2.00 13.18 4.64
N ALA A 299 2.89 12.23 4.92
CA ALA A 299 3.69 12.18 6.15
C ALA A 299 5.18 12.18 5.81
N ASP A 300 5.64 13.28 5.23
CA ASP A 300 7.04 13.55 4.90
C ASP A 300 7.53 14.84 5.60
N LEU A 301 8.84 15.06 5.58
CA LEU A 301 9.47 16.20 6.25
C LEU A 301 8.95 17.54 5.71
N GLU A 302 8.79 17.65 4.39
CA GLU A 302 8.33 18.89 3.73
C GLU A 302 6.89 19.24 4.13
N SER A 303 6.00 18.25 4.32
CA SER A 303 4.64 18.51 4.82
C SER A 303 4.63 19.01 6.27
N GLU A 304 5.48 18.45 7.14
CA GLU A 304 5.57 18.90 8.54
C GLU A 304 6.18 20.31 8.64
N GLU A 305 7.27 20.59 7.93
CA GLU A 305 7.86 21.95 7.82
C GLU A 305 6.85 22.98 7.30
N LYS A 306 6.02 22.59 6.32
CA LYS A 306 4.94 23.42 5.77
C LYS A 306 3.66 23.42 6.60
N GLY A 307 3.66 22.78 7.77
CA GLY A 307 2.56 22.81 8.75
C GLY A 307 1.35 21.96 8.37
N GLN A 308 1.54 20.64 8.19
CA GLN A 308 0.46 19.67 7.93
C GLN A 308 -0.62 19.71 9.02
N GLY A 309 -0.22 19.68 10.30
CA GLY A 309 -1.14 19.81 11.43
C GLY A 309 -1.89 21.17 11.46
N GLU A 310 -1.24 22.26 11.03
CA GLU A 310 -1.86 23.58 10.93
C GLU A 310 -2.95 23.60 9.84
N ALA A 311 -2.62 23.13 8.64
CA ALA A 311 -3.55 23.12 7.51
C ALA A 311 -4.79 22.25 7.80
N ILE A 312 -4.59 21.09 8.44
CA ILE A 312 -5.70 20.25 8.93
C ILE A 312 -6.53 21.01 9.97
N ALA A 313 -5.91 21.60 11.00
CA ALA A 313 -6.62 22.29 12.08
C ALA A 313 -7.43 23.51 11.58
N GLN A 314 -6.89 24.29 10.63
CA GLN A 314 -7.61 25.42 10.01
C GLN A 314 -8.87 24.95 9.26
N ASN A 315 -8.78 23.81 8.56
CA ASN A 315 -9.94 23.23 7.88
C ASN A 315 -11.01 22.84 8.88
N LEU A 316 -10.67 22.04 9.90
CA LEU A 316 -11.61 21.61 10.94
C LEU A 316 -12.30 22.83 11.58
N ARG A 317 -11.51 23.82 12.04
CA ARG A 317 -12.01 25.07 12.64
C ARG A 317 -12.94 25.85 11.70
N THR A 318 -12.55 26.01 10.43
CA THR A 318 -13.35 26.80 9.47
C THR A 318 -14.62 26.07 9.08
N MET A 319 -14.59 24.74 8.89
CA MET A 319 -15.75 23.94 8.50
C MET A 319 -16.90 24.02 9.51
N PHE A 320 -16.65 24.27 10.80
CA PHE A 320 -17.72 24.55 11.76
C PHE A 320 -18.47 25.87 11.51
N GLY A 321 -17.84 26.87 10.87
CA GLY A 321 -18.42 28.21 10.66
C GLY A 321 -19.07 28.45 9.29
N LEU A 322 -19.00 27.51 8.35
CA LEU A 322 -19.54 27.67 6.99
C LEU A 322 -21.08 27.65 7.01
N LYS A 323 -21.71 28.66 6.44
CA LYS A 323 -23.15 28.91 6.40
C LYS A 323 -23.89 28.05 5.37
N VAL A 324 -23.16 27.53 4.39
CA VAL A 324 -23.66 26.59 3.38
C VAL A 324 -23.73 25.15 3.90
N PRO A 325 -24.65 24.30 3.41
CA PRO A 325 -24.73 22.89 3.79
C PRO A 325 -23.52 22.12 3.27
N ILE A 326 -23.02 21.18 4.07
CA ILE A 326 -21.90 20.30 3.74
C ILE A 326 -22.34 18.85 3.88
N LEU A 327 -22.06 18.05 2.86
CA LEU A 327 -22.16 16.60 2.85
C LEU A 327 -20.77 16.00 2.63
N SER A 328 -20.37 15.03 3.44
CA SER A 328 -19.17 14.21 3.21
C SER A 328 -19.57 12.79 2.84
N ILE A 329 -18.85 12.18 1.90
CA ILE A 329 -19.06 10.80 1.45
C ILE A 329 -17.72 10.07 1.47
N VAL A 330 -17.55 9.08 2.34
CA VAL A 330 -16.39 8.17 2.28
C VAL A 330 -16.64 7.16 1.17
N ILE A 331 -15.90 7.30 0.06
CA ILE A 331 -16.01 6.41 -1.09
C ILE A 331 -14.99 5.27 -1.05
N GLY A 332 -13.89 5.39 -0.30
CA GLY A 332 -12.88 4.32 -0.17
C GLY A 332 -12.35 4.23 1.25
N GLU A 333 -11.14 4.72 1.46
CA GLU A 333 -10.57 4.87 2.80
C GLU A 333 -10.78 6.30 3.31
N GLY A 334 -11.02 6.47 4.60
CA GLY A 334 -10.85 7.75 5.27
C GLY A 334 -9.91 7.60 6.46
N GLY A 335 -8.62 7.77 6.19
CA GLY A 335 -7.56 7.71 7.18
C GLY A 335 -7.40 9.00 7.99
N SER A 336 -7.72 8.91 9.28
CA SER A 336 -7.28 9.82 10.33
C SER A 336 -7.58 11.31 10.06
N GLY A 337 -6.75 12.20 10.59
CA GLY A 337 -6.88 13.65 10.43
C GLY A 337 -6.94 14.13 8.97
N GLY A 338 -6.25 13.44 8.05
CA GLY A 338 -6.26 13.80 6.61
C GLY A 338 -7.62 13.60 5.94
N ALA A 339 -8.35 12.56 6.33
CA ALA A 339 -9.74 12.38 5.93
C ALA A 339 -10.68 13.37 6.64
N LEU A 340 -10.48 13.57 7.95
CA LEU A 340 -11.29 14.49 8.76
C LEU A 340 -11.16 15.95 8.31
N ALA A 341 -10.02 16.36 7.75
CA ALA A 341 -9.73 17.70 7.22
C ALA A 341 -10.63 18.16 6.06
N ILE A 342 -11.45 17.26 5.49
CA ILE A 342 -12.58 17.62 4.62
C ILE A 342 -13.89 16.93 5.05
N GLY A 343 -13.94 16.38 6.27
CA GLY A 343 -15.02 15.54 6.81
C GLY A 343 -15.93 16.21 7.85
N CYS A 344 -15.68 17.46 8.24
CA CYS A 344 -16.50 18.20 9.21
C CYS A 344 -17.82 18.72 8.61
N ALA A 345 -18.68 17.79 8.20
CA ALA A 345 -19.92 18.06 7.46
C ALA A 345 -21.20 17.99 8.32
N ASN A 346 -22.32 18.49 7.78
CA ASN A 346 -23.64 18.31 8.39
C ASN A 346 -24.03 16.82 8.42
N LYS A 347 -23.81 16.10 7.31
CA LYS A 347 -23.92 14.65 7.23
C LYS A 347 -22.65 14.02 6.64
N LEU A 348 -22.31 12.83 7.14
CA LEU A 348 -21.24 11.95 6.69
C LEU A 348 -21.88 10.62 6.29
N LEU A 349 -21.88 10.34 5.00
CA LEU A 349 -22.29 9.07 4.43
C LEU A 349 -21.06 8.23 4.10
N MET A 350 -21.24 6.91 3.99
CA MET A 350 -20.17 5.99 3.59
C MET A 350 -20.70 5.00 2.55
N LEU A 351 -19.92 4.66 1.53
CA LEU A 351 -20.19 3.47 0.71
C LEU A 351 -20.08 2.21 1.59
N GLU A 352 -20.83 1.16 1.27
CA GLU A 352 -21.01 -0.02 2.14
C GLU A 352 -19.70 -0.71 2.58
N ASN A 353 -18.70 -0.78 1.70
CA ASN A 353 -17.39 -1.37 1.98
C ASN A 353 -16.32 -0.31 2.28
N ALA A 354 -16.66 0.97 2.33
CA ALA A 354 -15.74 2.02 2.76
C ALA A 354 -15.42 1.90 4.26
N VAL A 355 -14.24 2.40 4.64
CA VAL A 355 -13.71 2.32 6.01
C VAL A 355 -13.21 3.67 6.48
N PHE A 356 -13.46 4.00 7.76
CA PHE A 356 -13.08 5.28 8.37
C PHE A 356 -12.44 4.99 9.73
N TYR A 357 -11.23 5.50 9.97
CA TYR A 357 -10.42 5.08 11.11
C TYR A 357 -9.48 6.17 11.64
N VAL A 358 -9.18 6.14 12.94
CA VAL A 358 -8.22 7.06 13.59
C VAL A 358 -6.76 6.74 13.24
N ALA A 359 -6.45 5.45 13.04
CA ALA A 359 -5.17 4.94 12.58
C ALA A 359 -5.43 3.66 11.77
N SER A 360 -4.56 3.32 10.81
CA SER A 360 -4.77 2.14 9.98
C SER A 360 -4.74 0.84 10.82
N PRO A 361 -5.44 -0.23 10.41
CA PRO A 361 -5.40 -1.52 11.11
C PRO A 361 -3.97 -2.03 11.30
N GLU A 362 -3.09 -1.78 10.33
CA GLU A 362 -1.67 -2.16 10.36
C GLU A 362 -0.89 -1.37 11.42
N ALA A 363 -1.08 -0.04 11.50
CA ALA A 363 -0.41 0.79 12.48
C ALA A 363 -0.90 0.51 13.91
N CYS A 364 -2.22 0.32 14.07
CA CYS A 364 -2.83 -0.10 15.33
C CYS A 364 -2.30 -1.47 15.79
N ALA A 365 -2.15 -2.43 14.86
CA ALA A 365 -1.55 -3.73 15.12
C ALA A 365 -0.07 -3.66 15.53
N ALA A 366 0.72 -2.81 14.86
CA ALA A 366 2.12 -2.56 15.21
C ALA A 366 2.27 -1.91 16.59
N ILE A 367 1.37 -1.01 17.00
CA ILE A 367 1.45 -0.32 18.29
C ILE A 367 0.92 -1.20 19.44
N LEU A 368 -0.31 -1.70 19.35
CA LEU A 368 -0.98 -2.38 20.48
C LEU A 368 -0.58 -3.85 20.63
N TRP A 369 -0.27 -4.54 19.53
CA TRP A 369 0.10 -5.95 19.52
C TRP A 369 1.57 -6.21 19.14
N LYS A 370 2.36 -5.16 18.89
CA LYS A 370 3.77 -5.24 18.45
C LYS A 370 3.98 -6.09 17.19
N ASN A 371 2.94 -6.27 16.38
CA ASN A 371 2.92 -7.21 15.26
C ASN A 371 1.86 -6.79 14.23
N SER A 372 2.29 -6.25 13.09
CA SER A 372 1.41 -5.80 12.01
C SER A 372 0.50 -6.90 11.44
N LYS A 373 0.86 -8.20 11.58
CA LYS A 373 -0.01 -9.32 11.17
C LYS A 373 -1.29 -9.43 12.02
N ALA A 374 -1.38 -8.72 13.15
CA ALA A 374 -2.62 -8.59 13.93
C ALA A 374 -3.65 -7.60 13.34
N ALA A 375 -3.40 -7.01 12.15
CA ALA A 375 -4.30 -6.08 11.48
C ALA A 375 -5.79 -6.54 11.40
N PRO A 376 -6.13 -7.82 11.14
CA PRO A 376 -7.52 -8.28 11.18
C PRO A 376 -8.20 -8.07 12.54
N LYS A 377 -7.47 -8.35 13.62
CA LYS A 377 -7.93 -8.17 15.01
C LYS A 377 -8.02 -6.69 15.38
N ALA A 378 -7.11 -5.86 14.88
CA ALA A 378 -7.17 -4.42 15.04
C ALA A 378 -8.39 -3.82 14.34
N ALA A 379 -8.67 -4.21 13.09
CA ALA A 379 -9.83 -3.74 12.33
C ALA A 379 -11.16 -4.05 13.05
N GLU A 380 -11.30 -5.27 13.59
CA GLU A 380 -12.47 -5.71 14.37
C GLU A 380 -12.65 -4.88 15.66
N LYS A 381 -11.57 -4.62 16.42
CA LYS A 381 -11.67 -3.84 17.67
C LYS A 381 -11.82 -2.34 17.46
N LEU A 382 -11.35 -1.80 16.33
CA LEU A 382 -11.52 -0.40 15.96
C LEU A 382 -12.92 -0.06 15.38
N LYS A 383 -13.72 -1.06 14.99
CA LYS A 383 -15.09 -0.89 14.46
C LYS A 383 -15.20 0.08 13.26
N ILE A 384 -14.29 -0.10 12.30
CA ILE A 384 -14.01 0.87 11.21
C ILE A 384 -15.00 0.83 10.04
N THR A 385 -16.00 -0.05 10.06
CA THR A 385 -16.88 -0.30 8.91
C THR A 385 -18.10 0.62 8.92
N ALA A 386 -18.62 0.96 7.72
CA ALA A 386 -19.79 1.83 7.58
C ALA A 386 -21.00 1.43 8.46
N PRO A 387 -21.41 0.15 8.57
CA PRO A 387 -22.53 -0.25 9.44
C PRO A 387 -22.24 -0.15 10.94
N GLU A 388 -20.98 -0.19 11.36
CA GLU A 388 -20.59 0.00 12.77
C GLU A 388 -20.53 1.48 13.14
N LEU A 389 -19.99 2.32 12.25
CA LEU A 389 -19.89 3.76 12.45
C LEU A 389 -21.25 4.46 12.42
N CYS A 390 -22.25 3.89 11.72
CA CYS A 390 -23.65 4.32 11.85
C CYS A 390 -24.23 3.94 13.23
N LYS A 391 -23.91 2.75 13.77
CA LYS A 391 -24.33 2.34 15.14
C LYS A 391 -23.64 3.14 16.25
N LEU A 392 -22.49 3.76 15.94
CA LEU A 392 -21.78 4.69 16.82
C LEU A 392 -22.16 6.16 16.56
N GLU A 393 -23.13 6.41 15.69
CA GLU A 393 -23.63 7.74 15.29
C GLU A 393 -22.57 8.73 14.76
N VAL A 394 -21.46 8.20 14.23
CA VAL A 394 -20.38 8.97 13.58
C VAL A 394 -20.73 9.26 12.12
N ALA A 395 -21.26 8.24 11.43
CA ALA A 395 -21.84 8.33 10.10
C ALA A 395 -23.39 8.34 10.19
N ASP A 396 -24.05 9.05 9.28
CA ASP A 396 -25.51 9.23 9.29
C ASP A 396 -26.24 8.27 8.34
N GLY A 397 -25.50 7.50 7.53
CA GLY A 397 -26.08 6.53 6.60
C GLY A 397 -25.06 5.79 5.74
N VAL A 398 -25.50 4.63 5.23
CA VAL A 398 -24.72 3.78 4.32
C VAL A 398 -25.33 3.85 2.91
N ILE A 399 -24.50 4.17 1.92
CA ILE A 399 -24.85 4.09 0.50
C ILE A 399 -24.50 2.67 0.02
N PRO A 400 -25.44 1.89 -0.53
CA PRO A 400 -25.19 0.50 -0.90
C PRO A 400 -24.19 0.40 -2.06
N GLU A 401 -23.37 -0.66 -2.06
CA GLU A 401 -22.53 -1.03 -3.19
C GLU A 401 -23.20 -2.14 -4.01
N PRO A 402 -22.88 -2.30 -5.32
CA PRO A 402 -23.35 -3.42 -6.10
C PRO A 402 -22.67 -4.71 -5.61
N LEU A 403 -23.24 -5.88 -5.94
CA LEU A 403 -22.66 -7.16 -5.57
C LEU A 403 -21.29 -7.33 -6.24
N GLY A 404 -20.23 -7.55 -5.44
CA GLY A 404 -18.83 -7.41 -5.85
C GLY A 404 -18.14 -6.11 -5.38
N GLY A 405 -18.88 -5.18 -4.76
CA GLY A 405 -18.38 -3.87 -4.35
C GLY A 405 -18.34 -2.84 -5.50
N ALA A 406 -18.06 -1.58 -5.18
CA ALA A 406 -18.17 -0.41 -6.06
C ALA A 406 -17.50 -0.55 -7.44
N HIS A 407 -16.47 -1.38 -7.57
CA HIS A 407 -15.75 -1.62 -8.81
C HIS A 407 -16.45 -2.61 -9.77
N ALA A 408 -17.46 -3.36 -9.29
CA ALA A 408 -18.22 -4.33 -10.09
C ALA A 408 -19.38 -3.69 -10.90
N ASP A 409 -19.86 -2.53 -10.48
CA ASP A 409 -20.66 -1.59 -11.30
C ASP A 409 -20.41 -0.12 -10.87
N PRO A 410 -19.36 0.51 -11.41
CA PRO A 410 -19.00 1.90 -11.09
C PRO A 410 -20.07 2.93 -11.47
N GLU A 411 -20.81 2.71 -12.55
CA GLU A 411 -21.87 3.63 -13.00
C GLU A 411 -23.06 3.56 -12.03
N TRP A 412 -23.55 2.37 -11.70
CA TRP A 412 -24.64 2.19 -10.73
C TRP A 412 -24.28 2.78 -9.36
N THR A 413 -23.05 2.54 -8.89
CA THR A 413 -22.54 3.12 -7.63
C THR A 413 -22.56 4.64 -7.67
N SER A 414 -22.15 5.24 -8.80
CA SER A 414 -22.21 6.68 -9.01
C SER A 414 -23.65 7.21 -8.99
N GLN A 415 -24.62 6.48 -9.54
CA GLN A 415 -26.04 6.89 -9.46
C GLN A 415 -26.62 6.77 -8.05
N GLN A 416 -26.18 5.81 -7.22
CA GLN A 416 -26.55 5.78 -5.79
C GLN A 416 -25.97 6.98 -5.03
N ILE A 417 -24.73 7.38 -5.34
CA ILE A 417 -24.11 8.61 -4.81
C ILE A 417 -24.91 9.84 -5.25
N LYS A 418 -25.27 9.97 -6.55
CA LYS A 418 -26.11 11.08 -7.05
C LYS A 418 -27.45 11.16 -6.30
N LYS A 419 -28.11 10.03 -6.10
CA LYS A 419 -29.35 9.92 -5.33
C LYS A 419 -29.15 10.41 -3.89
N ALA A 420 -28.16 9.88 -3.18
CA ALA A 420 -27.89 10.22 -1.78
C ALA A 420 -27.50 11.70 -1.58
N ILE A 421 -26.77 12.30 -2.54
CA ILE A 421 -26.50 13.74 -2.58
C ILE A 421 -27.81 14.51 -2.71
N ASN A 422 -28.66 14.18 -3.68
CA ASN A 422 -29.92 14.89 -3.91
C ASN A 422 -30.90 14.80 -2.72
N GLU A 423 -31.04 13.62 -2.11
CA GLU A 423 -31.89 13.40 -0.93
C GLU A 423 -31.36 14.20 0.27
N THR A 424 -30.07 14.08 0.58
CA THR A 424 -29.46 14.81 1.72
C THR A 424 -29.45 16.32 1.51
N MET A 425 -29.20 16.79 0.28
CA MET A 425 -29.17 18.22 -0.03
C MET A 425 -30.56 18.84 -0.13
N ALA A 426 -31.62 18.07 -0.37
CA ALA A 426 -32.99 18.57 -0.20
C ALA A 426 -33.23 18.92 1.28
N GLU A 427 -33.08 17.94 2.17
CA GLU A 427 -33.23 18.09 3.63
C GLU A 427 -32.37 19.25 4.19
N LEU A 428 -31.08 19.30 3.84
CA LEU A 428 -30.17 20.33 4.35
C LEU A 428 -30.37 21.73 3.74
N THR A 429 -31.14 21.89 2.65
CA THR A 429 -31.49 23.21 2.09
C THR A 429 -32.85 23.74 2.54
N GLU A 430 -33.64 22.94 3.27
CA GLU A 430 -34.84 23.41 3.99
C GLU A 430 -34.47 24.09 5.32
N MET A 431 -33.27 23.84 5.86
CA MET A 431 -32.75 24.48 7.06
C MET A 431 -32.26 25.91 6.80
N ASN A 432 -32.57 26.84 7.70
CA ASN A 432 -31.92 28.15 7.69
C ASN A 432 -30.46 28.05 8.19
N THR A 433 -29.66 29.09 7.94
CA THR A 433 -28.22 29.13 8.30
C THR A 433 -27.92 28.88 9.77
N GLU A 434 -28.76 29.36 10.69
CA GLU A 434 -28.52 29.20 12.13
C GLU A 434 -28.75 27.74 12.56
N ASP A 435 -29.84 27.13 12.11
CA ASP A 435 -30.16 25.74 12.41
C ASP A 435 -29.20 24.76 11.69
N LEU A 436 -28.71 25.13 10.51
CA LEU A 436 -27.69 24.40 9.77
C LEU A 436 -26.32 24.41 10.49
N LEU A 437 -25.94 25.53 11.11
CA LEU A 437 -24.74 25.63 11.96
C LEU A 437 -24.94 24.84 13.27
N LYS A 438 -26.10 24.98 13.93
CA LYS A 438 -26.47 24.18 15.12
C LYS A 438 -26.44 22.68 14.83
N HIS A 439 -27.01 22.23 13.72
CA HIS A 439 -27.01 20.83 13.30
C HIS A 439 -25.58 20.28 13.21
N ARG A 440 -24.66 21.02 12.57
CA ARG A 440 -23.26 20.61 12.47
C ARG A 440 -22.58 20.59 13.84
N MET A 441 -22.79 21.61 14.66
CA MET A 441 -22.25 21.68 16.03
C MET A 441 -22.75 20.53 16.90
N HIS A 442 -24.07 20.29 16.96
CA HIS A 442 -24.66 19.22 17.78
C HIS A 442 -24.24 17.83 17.30
N LYS A 443 -24.14 17.59 15.99
CA LYS A 443 -23.60 16.34 15.44
C LYS A 443 -22.23 16.01 16.02
N PHE A 444 -21.28 16.95 16.01
CA PHE A 444 -19.94 16.67 16.55
C PHE A 444 -19.91 16.70 18.07
N ARG A 445 -20.75 17.52 18.74
CA ARG A 445 -20.74 17.64 20.20
C ARG A 445 -21.27 16.39 20.93
N LYS A 446 -22.10 15.55 20.29
CA LYS A 446 -22.55 14.26 20.82
C LYS A 446 -21.55 13.10 20.65
N ILE A 447 -20.50 13.25 19.84
CA ILE A 447 -19.57 12.16 19.54
C ILE A 447 -18.61 11.97 20.71
N GLY A 448 -18.68 10.79 21.34
CA GLY A 448 -17.82 10.38 22.45
C GLY A 448 -18.61 9.91 23.66
N GLY A 449 -18.10 8.88 24.35
CA GLY A 449 -18.66 8.39 25.61
C GLY A 449 -17.65 8.56 26.75
N PHE A 450 -18.11 9.06 27.90
CA PHE A 450 -17.34 9.23 29.11
C PHE A 450 -18.22 8.90 30.33
N GLY A 451 -17.58 8.55 31.46
CA GLY A 451 -18.27 8.30 32.73
C GLY A 451 -18.13 9.51 33.66
N GLU A 452 -19.25 10.07 34.10
CA GLU A 452 -19.27 11.11 35.12
C GLU A 452 -19.18 10.50 36.53
N GLY A 453 -18.68 11.27 37.50
CA GLY A 453 -18.64 10.87 38.92
C GLY A 453 -17.68 9.72 39.29
N VAL A 454 -16.98 9.11 38.33
CA VAL A 454 -15.99 8.05 38.60
C VAL A 454 -14.82 8.62 39.41
N PRO A 455 -14.50 8.09 40.60
CA PRO A 455 -13.36 8.55 41.38
C PRO A 455 -12.04 8.27 40.65
N MET A 456 -11.46 9.32 40.05
CA MET A 456 -10.15 9.28 39.44
C MET A 456 -9.08 9.38 40.54
N ASP A 457 -8.41 8.27 40.83
CA ASP A 457 -7.21 8.26 41.67
C ASP A 457 -6.17 9.23 41.06
N PRO A 458 -5.79 10.33 41.76
CA PRO A 458 -4.83 11.30 41.25
C PRO A 458 -3.42 10.71 41.11
N SER A 459 -3.15 9.58 41.77
CA SER A 459 -1.87 8.89 41.80
C SER A 459 -1.80 7.67 40.87
N LYS A 460 -2.51 7.71 39.73
CA LYS A 460 -2.43 6.65 38.70
C LYS A 460 -1.00 6.47 38.21
N LYS A 461 -0.26 5.55 38.84
CA LYS A 461 1.13 5.18 38.54
C LYS A 461 1.22 4.56 37.15
N PHE A 462 1.34 5.41 36.14
CA PHE A 462 1.81 5.00 34.83
C PHE A 462 3.21 4.42 35.01
N SER A 463 3.33 3.10 34.83
CA SER A 463 4.61 2.47 34.55
C SER A 463 5.03 2.84 33.12
N MET A 464 5.31 4.13 32.92
CA MET A 464 6.40 4.53 32.06
C MET A 464 7.69 4.03 32.72
N LYS A 465 7.93 2.71 32.63
CA LYS A 465 9.28 2.27 32.35
C LYS A 465 9.73 3.11 31.17
N LYS A 466 10.72 3.96 31.38
CA LYS A 466 11.57 4.39 30.27
C LYS A 466 12.01 3.11 29.56
N ARG A 467 12.31 3.19 28.27
CA ARG A 467 13.24 2.18 27.72
C ARG A 467 14.59 2.49 28.35
N ASP A 468 14.79 1.93 29.52
CA ASP A 468 16.06 1.86 30.20
C ASP A 468 16.94 0.95 29.36
N LEU A 469 17.50 1.55 28.30
CA LEU A 469 18.74 1.14 27.64
C LEU A 469 19.95 1.50 28.53
N SER A 470 19.76 1.58 29.85
CA SER A 470 20.78 1.15 30.78
C SER A 470 20.96 -0.37 30.62
N ILE A 471 21.65 -0.74 29.54
CA ILE A 471 22.64 -1.81 29.67
C ILE A 471 23.48 -1.39 30.88
N THR A 472 23.48 -2.21 31.93
CA THR A 472 24.29 -1.95 33.11
C THR A 472 25.75 -2.02 32.67
N LYS A 473 26.36 -0.88 32.31
CA LYS A 473 27.76 -0.82 31.83
C LYS A 473 28.62 -1.53 32.87
N MET A 474 29.11 -2.73 32.55
CA MET A 474 29.88 -3.52 33.51
C MET A 474 31.18 -2.75 33.84
N PRO A 475 31.56 -2.62 35.12
CA PRO A 475 32.87 -2.13 35.49
C PRO A 475 33.95 -3.00 34.83
N ASP A 476 34.97 -2.36 34.25
CA ASP A 476 36.03 -3.06 33.51
C ASP A 476 36.75 -4.14 34.37
N VAL A 477 36.75 -3.96 35.69
CA VAL A 477 37.26 -4.93 36.68
C VAL A 477 36.41 -6.20 36.74
N GLU A 478 35.07 -6.07 36.76
CA GLU A 478 34.17 -7.23 36.78
C GLU A 478 34.19 -7.97 35.42
N LEU A 479 34.24 -7.21 34.32
CA LEU A 479 34.34 -7.76 32.97
C LEU A 479 35.64 -8.57 32.76
N GLY A 480 36.78 -8.10 33.29
CA GLY A 480 38.03 -8.85 33.27
C GLY A 480 37.98 -10.15 34.07
N VAL A 481 37.42 -10.11 35.28
CA VAL A 481 37.28 -11.28 36.17
C VAL A 481 36.39 -12.36 35.56
N GLU A 482 35.26 -11.98 34.95
CA GLU A 482 34.33 -12.94 34.33
C GLU A 482 34.97 -13.63 33.10
N ILE A 483 35.81 -12.90 32.35
CA ILE A 483 36.58 -13.46 31.22
C ILE A 483 37.70 -14.40 31.68
N GLU A 484 38.41 -14.10 32.77
CA GLU A 484 39.41 -15.02 33.34
C GLU A 484 38.78 -16.29 33.93
N LYS A 485 37.63 -16.14 34.59
CA LYS A 485 36.79 -17.25 35.07
C LYS A 485 36.32 -18.17 33.93
N LEU A 486 35.91 -17.63 32.78
CA LEU A 486 35.60 -18.42 31.59
C LEU A 486 36.84 -19.09 30.97
N LYS A 487 37.99 -18.40 30.91
CA LYS A 487 39.27 -19.02 30.49
C LYS A 487 39.62 -20.22 31.39
N GLN A 488 39.40 -20.11 32.70
CA GLN A 488 39.57 -21.19 33.67
C GLN A 488 38.62 -22.37 33.38
N GLN A 489 37.33 -22.10 33.22
CA GLN A 489 36.31 -23.12 32.92
C GLN A 489 36.60 -23.88 31.62
N ILE A 490 37.05 -23.20 30.57
CA ILE A 490 37.44 -23.81 29.28
C ILE A 490 38.72 -24.65 29.43
N LEU A 491 39.66 -24.24 30.29
CA LEU A 491 40.87 -25.02 30.60
C LEU A 491 40.60 -26.29 31.41
N ASP A 492 39.57 -26.28 32.27
CA ASP A 492 39.19 -27.44 33.09
C ASP A 492 38.22 -28.39 32.36
N ALA A 493 37.35 -27.87 31.48
CA ALA A 493 36.57 -28.69 30.55
C ALA A 493 37.49 -29.57 29.67
N LYS A 494 38.60 -29.00 29.17
CA LYS A 494 39.64 -29.71 28.39
C LYS A 494 40.34 -30.87 29.12
N LYS A 495 40.13 -31.03 30.43
CA LYS A 495 40.69 -32.14 31.22
C LYS A 495 39.68 -33.28 31.46
N SER A 496 38.41 -33.11 31.09
CA SER A 496 37.33 -33.98 31.58
C SER A 496 36.21 -34.33 30.59
N SER A 497 36.06 -33.64 29.45
CA SER A 497 35.09 -34.02 28.41
C SER A 497 35.48 -33.51 27.00
N PRO A 498 35.00 -34.11 25.90
CA PRO A 498 35.36 -33.68 24.54
C PRO A 498 34.77 -32.32 24.11
N ASP A 499 33.57 -31.96 24.58
CA ASP A 499 32.84 -30.77 24.11
C ASP A 499 32.76 -29.66 25.18
N PRO A 500 33.27 -28.44 24.90
CA PRO A 500 33.09 -27.27 25.77
C PRO A 500 31.73 -26.57 25.53
N PRO A 501 31.19 -25.84 26.51
CA PRO A 501 29.92 -25.12 26.38
C PRO A 501 30.04 -23.89 25.45
N LYS A 502 29.79 -24.09 24.15
CA LYS A 502 29.89 -23.04 23.11
C LYS A 502 28.91 -21.87 23.28
N LEU A 503 27.78 -22.08 23.97
CA LEU A 503 26.69 -21.10 24.08
C LEU A 503 27.08 -19.84 24.88
N ASP A 504 27.69 -20.00 26.05
CA ASP A 504 28.04 -18.88 26.94
C ASP A 504 29.11 -17.95 26.30
N LEU A 505 30.05 -18.54 25.55
CA LEU A 505 31.10 -17.81 24.82
C LEU A 505 30.48 -16.92 23.73
N GLU A 506 29.55 -17.46 22.94
CA GLU A 506 28.88 -16.71 21.87
C GLU A 506 28.01 -15.56 22.41
N GLU A 507 27.34 -15.74 23.55
CA GLU A 507 26.50 -14.69 24.13
C GLU A 507 27.34 -13.54 24.71
N MET A 508 28.49 -13.82 25.33
CA MET A 508 29.43 -12.79 25.79
C MET A 508 30.16 -12.06 24.65
N ILE A 509 30.56 -12.74 23.57
CA ILE A 509 31.11 -12.07 22.37
C ILE A 509 30.08 -11.07 21.83
N LYS A 510 28.83 -11.51 21.66
CA LYS A 510 27.73 -10.65 21.21
C LYS A 510 27.40 -9.52 22.20
N GLN A 511 27.73 -9.63 23.48
CA GLN A 511 27.60 -8.52 24.43
C GLN A 511 28.74 -7.50 24.26
N LEU A 512 29.99 -7.95 24.19
CA LEU A 512 31.15 -7.09 23.96
C LEU A 512 31.02 -6.28 22.67
N GLU A 513 30.57 -6.89 21.56
CA GLU A 513 30.29 -6.19 20.29
C GLU A 513 29.31 -5.03 20.48
N ARG A 514 28.19 -5.26 21.19
CA ARG A 514 27.16 -4.23 21.45
C ARG A 514 27.66 -3.09 22.34
N GLU A 515 28.52 -3.37 23.32
CA GLU A 515 29.11 -2.33 24.19
C GLU A 515 30.18 -1.52 23.45
N ILE A 516 30.99 -2.16 22.60
CA ILE A 516 31.98 -1.48 21.73
C ILE A 516 31.28 -0.55 20.73
N ASP A 517 30.25 -1.02 20.03
CA ASP A 517 29.47 -0.22 19.07
C ASP A 517 28.83 1.01 19.73
N GLN A 518 28.33 0.86 20.97
CA GLN A 518 27.75 1.97 21.71
C GLN A 518 28.80 3.03 22.09
N GLU A 519 29.92 2.63 22.71
CA GLU A 519 31.00 3.56 23.10
C GLU A 519 31.61 4.26 21.88
N TYR A 520 31.77 3.55 20.75
CA TYR A 520 32.25 4.13 19.50
C TYR A 520 31.23 5.13 18.92
N SER A 521 29.93 4.80 18.97
CA SER A 521 28.86 5.71 18.55
C SER A 521 28.74 6.95 19.45
N GLU A 522 29.02 6.83 20.75
CA GLU A 522 29.10 7.95 21.70
C GLU A 522 30.31 8.86 21.35
N ALA A 523 31.49 8.28 21.07
CA ALA A 523 32.69 9.02 20.66
C ALA A 523 32.55 9.77 19.31
N VAL A 524 31.97 9.13 18.28
CA VAL A 524 31.76 9.73 16.95
C VAL A 524 30.77 10.89 16.99
N LYS A 525 29.78 10.86 17.89
CA LYS A 525 28.87 11.98 18.15
C LYS A 525 29.56 13.11 18.91
N ALA A 526 30.29 12.79 19.99
CA ALA A 526 30.97 13.77 20.82
C ALA A 526 32.06 14.57 20.07
N THR A 527 32.69 13.97 19.07
CA THR A 527 33.70 14.62 18.20
C THR A 527 33.10 15.49 17.09
N GLY A 528 31.76 15.52 16.92
CA GLY A 528 31.08 16.31 15.87
C GLY A 528 31.38 15.84 14.44
N LEU A 529 31.89 14.62 14.27
CA LEU A 529 32.32 14.09 12.97
C LEU A 529 31.15 13.87 12.01
N THR A 530 29.95 13.57 12.51
CA THR A 530 28.71 13.48 11.71
C THR A 530 28.45 14.78 10.94
N ASP A 531 28.61 15.92 11.61
CA ASP A 531 28.24 17.22 11.08
C ASP A 531 29.32 17.74 10.11
N ARG A 532 30.57 17.35 10.35
CA ARG A 532 31.68 17.55 9.41
C ARG A 532 31.52 16.69 8.15
N LEU A 533 31.13 15.43 8.28
CA LEU A 533 30.82 14.56 7.13
C LEU A 533 29.63 15.05 6.32
N LEU A 534 28.59 15.60 6.97
CA LEU A 534 27.46 16.21 6.27
C LEU A 534 27.88 17.48 5.50
N LYS A 535 28.68 18.36 6.11
CA LYS A 535 29.24 19.55 5.42
C LYS A 535 30.15 19.17 4.25
N LEU A 536 31.08 18.24 4.45
CA LEU A 536 31.93 17.72 3.37
C LEU A 536 31.09 17.08 2.25
N ARG A 537 29.99 16.39 2.57
CA ARG A 537 29.08 15.84 1.56
C ARG A 537 28.35 16.94 0.77
N GLU A 538 27.96 18.03 1.42
CA GLU A 538 27.44 19.20 0.70
C GLU A 538 28.53 19.87 -0.16
N GLU A 539 29.75 20.03 0.36
CA GLU A 539 30.86 20.69 -0.35
C GLU A 539 31.31 19.87 -1.56
N VAL A 540 31.45 18.54 -1.43
CA VAL A 540 31.67 17.62 -2.56
C VAL A 540 30.50 17.64 -3.55
N SER A 541 29.25 17.79 -3.10
CA SER A 541 28.11 17.94 -4.02
C SER A 541 28.09 19.27 -4.80
N LYS A 542 28.81 20.29 -4.30
CA LYS A 542 29.02 21.58 -4.97
C LYS A 542 30.28 21.54 -5.86
N ALA A 543 31.31 20.77 -5.47
CA ALA A 543 32.58 20.61 -6.16
C ALA A 543 32.61 19.40 -7.11
N ASN A 544 31.72 19.38 -8.12
CA ASN A 544 31.79 18.42 -9.24
C ASN A 544 32.87 18.83 -10.28
N ALA A 545 34.11 18.98 -9.83
CA ALA A 545 35.32 19.08 -10.64
C ALA A 545 36.55 18.70 -9.80
N ASP A 546 37.52 18.06 -10.45
CA ASP A 546 38.84 17.65 -9.96
C ASP A 546 38.91 16.62 -8.81
N ASN A 547 39.58 15.49 -9.09
CA ASN A 547 39.86 14.43 -8.13
C ASN A 547 40.87 14.88 -7.06
N GLN A 548 40.40 15.15 -5.84
CA GLN A 548 41.27 15.26 -4.66
C GLN A 548 41.20 14.01 -3.78
N VAL A 549 42.34 13.64 -3.18
CA VAL A 549 42.52 12.36 -2.49
C VAL A 549 42.07 12.45 -1.03
N ILE A 550 41.26 11.49 -0.59
CA ILE A 550 40.58 11.47 0.73
C ILE A 550 41.55 11.20 1.91
N ASP A 551 42.78 10.75 1.63
CA ASP A 551 43.76 10.26 2.60
C ASP A 551 44.10 11.19 3.80
N PRO A 552 44.13 12.55 3.68
CA PRO A 552 44.37 13.42 4.83
C PRO A 552 43.28 13.33 5.91
N LEU A 553 42.01 13.20 5.50
CA LEU A 553 40.86 13.18 6.42
C LEU A 553 40.79 11.90 7.28
N LEU A 554 41.34 10.78 6.78
CA LEU A 554 41.46 9.56 7.59
C LEU A 554 42.45 9.72 8.76
N LYS A 555 43.52 10.49 8.57
CA LYS A 555 44.56 10.70 9.59
C LYS A 555 44.06 11.62 10.71
N ASP A 556 43.31 12.67 10.36
CA ASP A 556 42.62 13.53 11.33
C ASP A 556 41.52 12.76 12.10
N PHE A 557 40.80 11.86 11.43
CA PHE A 557 39.81 10.97 12.05
C PHE A 557 40.46 10.04 13.11
N GLU A 558 41.58 9.40 12.78
CA GLU A 558 42.33 8.59 13.75
C GLU A 558 42.86 9.40 14.94
N GLN A 559 43.36 10.61 14.71
CA GLN A 559 43.84 11.47 15.82
C GLN A 559 42.68 11.94 16.71
N GLY A 560 41.54 12.30 16.12
CA GLY A 560 40.34 12.72 16.85
C GLY A 560 39.78 11.63 17.77
N LEU A 561 39.81 10.36 17.33
CA LEU A 561 39.39 9.22 18.15
C LEU A 561 40.33 8.96 19.34
N ARG A 562 41.65 9.06 19.13
CA ARG A 562 42.67 8.86 20.18
C ARG A 562 42.60 9.90 21.32
N ALA A 563 41.97 11.04 21.09
CA ALA A 563 41.79 12.10 22.07
C ALA A 563 40.55 11.91 22.99
N TYR A 564 39.71 10.91 22.75
CA TYR A 564 38.48 10.70 23.53
C TYR A 564 38.76 9.96 24.85
N PRO A 565 38.18 10.37 26.01
CA PRO A 565 38.50 9.77 27.32
C PRO A 565 38.30 8.25 27.41
N ASN A 566 37.29 7.71 26.72
CA ASN A 566 36.97 6.28 26.76
C ASN A 566 37.78 5.45 25.73
N TYR A 567 38.69 6.05 24.95
CA TYR A 567 39.44 5.36 23.90
C TYR A 567 40.20 4.13 24.44
N ASN A 568 40.86 4.27 25.60
CA ASN A 568 41.56 3.17 26.27
C ASN A 568 40.62 2.03 26.69
N ARG A 569 39.37 2.35 27.08
CA ARG A 569 38.33 1.37 27.44
C ARG A 569 37.90 0.57 26.22
N VAL A 570 37.65 1.24 25.09
CA VAL A 570 37.34 0.60 23.81
C VAL A 570 38.51 -0.28 23.33
N GLN A 571 39.76 0.19 23.46
CA GLN A 571 40.93 -0.65 23.14
C GLN A 571 41.03 -1.90 24.02
N ASN A 572 40.76 -1.79 25.33
CA ASN A 572 40.71 -2.94 26.23
C ASN A 572 39.58 -3.92 25.86
N MET A 573 38.38 -3.43 25.57
CA MET A 573 37.25 -4.28 25.11
C MET A 573 37.56 -4.98 23.79
N VAL A 574 38.16 -4.29 22.81
CA VAL A 574 38.60 -4.89 21.53
C VAL A 574 39.72 -5.91 21.76
N LYS A 575 40.64 -5.68 22.70
CA LYS A 575 41.66 -6.66 23.10
C LYS A 575 41.01 -7.92 23.69
N TYR A 576 40.06 -7.77 24.62
CA TYR A 576 39.35 -8.90 25.21
C TYR A 576 38.50 -9.67 24.19
N LEU A 577 37.79 -8.97 23.29
CA LEU A 577 37.07 -9.57 22.17
C LEU A 577 38.02 -10.42 21.30
N LYS A 578 39.21 -9.88 20.98
CA LYS A 578 40.24 -10.59 20.23
C LYS A 578 40.77 -11.82 20.98
N GLU A 579 41.03 -11.71 22.29
CA GLU A 579 41.45 -12.84 23.13
C GLU A 579 40.38 -13.96 23.19
N LEU A 580 39.09 -13.62 23.10
CA LEU A 580 37.98 -14.59 23.03
C LEU A 580 37.89 -15.27 21.65
N TYR A 581 38.01 -14.51 20.55
CA TYR A 581 38.12 -15.09 19.20
C TYR A 581 39.36 -15.98 19.06
N GLU A 582 40.52 -15.57 19.60
CA GLU A 582 41.74 -16.41 19.63
C GLU A 582 41.59 -17.67 20.49
N LEU A 583 40.55 -17.81 21.33
CA LEU A 583 40.19 -19.05 22.02
C LEU A 583 39.22 -19.93 21.21
N GLN A 584 38.34 -19.31 20.41
CA GLN A 584 37.44 -20.00 19.50
C GLN A 584 38.19 -20.63 18.30
N ASP A 585 39.25 -19.96 17.80
CA ASP A 585 39.85 -20.24 16.49
C ASP A 585 41.13 -21.11 16.54
N LYS A 586 41.39 -21.83 17.64
CA LYS A 586 42.67 -22.55 17.84
C LYS A 586 42.89 -23.77 16.92
N GLU A 587 41.84 -24.28 16.28
CA GLU A 587 41.94 -25.30 15.22
C GLU A 587 42.40 -24.67 13.88
N ALA A 588 42.01 -23.42 13.59
CA ALA A 588 42.46 -22.71 12.40
C ALA A 588 43.92 -22.24 12.53
N VAL A 589 44.37 -21.87 13.73
CA VAL A 589 45.75 -21.41 13.98
C VAL A 589 46.78 -22.52 13.75
N THR A 590 46.49 -23.77 14.14
CA THR A 590 47.38 -24.92 13.90
C THR A 590 47.47 -25.24 12.40
N LEU A 591 46.32 -25.38 11.72
CA LEU A 591 46.27 -25.60 10.26
C LEU A 591 47.04 -24.52 9.49
N LYS A 592 46.90 -23.25 9.88
CA LYS A 592 47.58 -22.10 9.25
C LYS A 592 49.10 -22.13 9.43
N GLN A 593 49.62 -22.72 10.51
CA GLN A 593 51.06 -22.88 10.72
C GLN A 593 51.65 -24.03 9.88
N GLU A 594 50.95 -25.16 9.76
CA GLU A 594 51.38 -26.27 8.91
C GLU A 594 51.30 -25.90 7.42
N LEU A 595 50.21 -25.26 7.00
CA LEU A 595 50.01 -24.81 5.62
C LEU A 595 51.10 -23.82 5.20
N LYS A 596 51.47 -22.87 6.07
CA LYS A 596 52.61 -21.97 5.81
C LYS A 596 53.92 -22.76 5.63
N LYS A 597 54.20 -23.73 6.51
CA LYS A 597 55.43 -24.54 6.46
C LYS A 597 55.56 -25.33 5.14
N GLN A 598 54.45 -25.78 4.54
CA GLN A 598 54.48 -26.45 3.24
C GLN A 598 54.62 -25.47 2.06
N VAL A 599 54.00 -24.27 2.12
CA VAL A 599 54.23 -23.22 1.12
C VAL A 599 55.70 -22.77 1.13
N ASP A 600 56.29 -22.59 2.30
CA ASP A 600 57.71 -22.24 2.46
C ASP A 600 58.63 -23.36 1.89
N ASN A 601 58.25 -24.64 2.01
CA ASN A 601 58.97 -25.78 1.40
C ASN A 601 58.93 -25.73 -0.15
N VAL A 602 57.75 -25.50 -0.75
CA VAL A 602 57.59 -25.44 -2.22
C VAL A 602 58.41 -24.29 -2.82
N LEU A 603 58.38 -23.12 -2.19
CA LEU A 603 59.14 -21.94 -2.63
C LEU A 603 60.65 -22.06 -2.39
N SER A 604 61.08 -22.89 -1.44
CA SER A 604 62.49 -23.14 -1.14
C SER A 604 63.14 -24.23 -2.02
N ASN A 605 62.40 -24.85 -2.94
CA ASN A 605 62.92 -25.84 -3.87
C ASN A 605 63.96 -25.19 -4.82
N PRO A 606 65.24 -25.64 -4.83
CA PRO A 606 66.30 -24.97 -5.58
C PRO A 606 66.01 -24.90 -7.08
N ARG A 607 65.39 -25.93 -7.68
CA ARG A 607 65.05 -25.93 -9.12
C ARG A 607 64.00 -24.88 -9.48
N THR A 608 63.04 -24.62 -8.59
CA THR A 608 62.01 -23.58 -8.79
C THR A 608 62.63 -22.19 -8.65
N ARG A 609 63.58 -22.05 -7.72
CA ARG A 609 64.32 -20.80 -7.50
C ARG A 609 65.29 -20.46 -8.64
N GLU A 610 66.03 -21.44 -9.15
CA GLU A 610 66.90 -21.30 -10.33
C GLU A 610 66.10 -20.83 -11.56
N LYS A 611 64.94 -21.46 -11.83
CA LYS A 611 64.01 -21.03 -12.89
C LYS A 611 63.51 -19.59 -12.69
N PHE A 612 63.15 -19.23 -11.46
CA PHE A 612 62.67 -17.88 -11.15
C PHE A 612 63.76 -16.81 -11.32
N GLU A 613 64.98 -17.06 -10.82
CA GLU A 613 66.09 -16.11 -10.94
C GLU A 613 66.58 -16.00 -12.42
N ALA A 614 66.51 -17.09 -13.20
CA ALA A 614 66.76 -17.06 -14.65
C ALA A 614 65.70 -16.24 -15.41
N LEU A 615 64.40 -16.49 -15.19
CA LEU A 615 63.32 -15.70 -15.80
C LEU A 615 63.38 -14.24 -15.38
N LYS A 616 63.74 -13.96 -14.12
CA LYS A 616 63.91 -12.59 -13.62
C LYS A 616 65.06 -11.89 -14.35
N ALA A 617 66.20 -12.54 -14.55
CA ALA A 617 67.32 -11.97 -15.31
C ALA A 617 66.97 -11.77 -16.80
N GLU A 618 66.18 -12.68 -17.40
CA GLU A 618 65.67 -12.52 -18.76
C GLU A 618 64.77 -11.29 -18.88
N ILE A 619 63.87 -11.07 -17.91
CA ILE A 619 63.01 -9.87 -17.82
C ILE A 619 63.82 -8.60 -17.55
N GLU A 620 64.76 -8.59 -16.59
CA GLU A 620 65.60 -7.41 -16.28
C GLU A 620 66.56 -7.03 -17.41
N SER A 621 66.84 -7.94 -18.36
CA SER A 621 67.58 -7.62 -19.59
C SER A 621 66.76 -6.81 -20.61
N VAL A 622 65.43 -6.87 -20.53
CA VAL A 622 64.49 -6.11 -21.35
C VAL A 622 64.01 -4.90 -20.53
N ASN A 623 64.55 -3.71 -20.82
CA ASN A 623 64.20 -2.45 -20.13
C ASN A 623 62.76 -1.97 -20.46
N ALA A 624 61.77 -2.75 -20.05
CA ALA A 624 60.34 -2.49 -20.19
C ALA A 624 59.82 -1.60 -19.05
N SER A 625 58.98 -0.63 -19.38
CA SER A 625 58.35 0.25 -18.37
C SER A 625 57.00 -0.27 -17.88
N SER A 626 56.39 -1.21 -18.62
CA SER A 626 55.11 -1.82 -18.28
C SER A 626 55.03 -3.31 -18.70
N PRO A 627 54.10 -4.10 -18.14
CA PRO A 627 53.90 -5.50 -18.54
C PRO A 627 53.45 -5.69 -19.99
N SER A 628 53.00 -4.61 -20.66
CA SER A 628 52.60 -4.62 -22.07
C SER A 628 53.80 -4.82 -23.00
N ASP A 629 54.96 -4.28 -22.61
CA ASP A 629 56.14 -4.09 -23.47
C ASP A 629 57.04 -5.33 -23.57
N LEU A 630 56.73 -6.39 -22.82
CA LEU A 630 57.45 -7.67 -22.87
C LEU A 630 57.12 -8.44 -24.16
N ASP A 631 58.08 -9.15 -24.73
CA ASP A 631 57.82 -9.98 -25.93
C ASP A 631 56.88 -11.16 -25.62
N ASP A 632 56.06 -11.57 -26.59
CA ASP A 632 54.98 -12.56 -26.38
C ASP A 632 55.51 -13.97 -26.07
N GLU A 633 56.72 -14.32 -26.54
CA GLU A 633 57.40 -15.55 -26.13
C GLU A 633 57.83 -15.51 -24.65
N LEU A 634 58.30 -14.35 -24.17
CA LEU A 634 58.60 -14.11 -22.76
C LEU A 634 57.34 -14.15 -21.89
N LYS A 635 56.26 -13.48 -22.31
CA LYS A 635 54.93 -13.56 -21.66
C LYS A 635 54.47 -15.03 -21.54
N LYS A 636 54.68 -15.84 -22.58
CA LYS A 636 54.32 -17.27 -22.59
C LYS A 636 55.14 -18.09 -21.60
N LYS A 637 56.47 -17.92 -21.54
CA LYS A 637 57.34 -18.54 -20.52
C LYS A 637 56.88 -18.24 -19.10
N ILE A 638 56.53 -16.97 -18.81
CA ILE A 638 56.06 -16.53 -17.49
C ILE A 638 54.74 -17.22 -17.12
N VAL A 639 53.78 -17.31 -18.05
CA VAL A 639 52.50 -18.00 -17.83
C VAL A 639 52.67 -19.51 -17.63
N GLU A 640 53.62 -20.14 -18.32
CA GLU A 640 53.93 -21.57 -18.19
C GLU A 640 54.61 -21.89 -16.86
N PHE A 641 55.61 -21.09 -16.44
CA PHE A 641 56.24 -21.22 -15.13
C PHE A 641 55.26 -20.95 -13.97
N LYS A 642 54.35 -19.98 -14.13
CA LYS A 642 53.28 -19.76 -13.15
C LYS A 642 52.42 -21.02 -12.97
N LYS A 643 52.00 -21.66 -14.07
CA LYS A 643 51.22 -22.92 -14.01
C LYS A 643 52.01 -24.06 -13.34
N GLU A 644 53.33 -24.11 -13.51
CA GLU A 644 54.18 -25.09 -12.82
C GLU A 644 54.19 -24.88 -11.30
N ILE A 645 54.28 -23.63 -10.83
CA ILE A 645 54.17 -23.30 -9.40
C ILE A 645 52.76 -23.57 -8.87
N ASP A 646 51.72 -23.10 -9.57
CA ASP A 646 50.32 -23.28 -9.15
C ASP A 646 50.00 -24.79 -8.97
N LEU A 647 50.50 -25.65 -9.87
CA LEU A 647 50.33 -27.11 -9.77
C LEU A 647 51.13 -27.74 -8.61
N GLN A 648 52.37 -27.28 -8.36
CA GLN A 648 53.13 -27.74 -7.18
C GLN A 648 52.46 -27.33 -5.86
N LEU A 649 51.84 -26.15 -5.82
CA LEU A 649 51.12 -25.66 -4.64
C LEU A 649 49.84 -26.46 -4.40
N VAL A 650 49.06 -26.76 -5.45
CA VAL A 650 47.86 -27.61 -5.37
C VAL A 650 48.23 -28.99 -4.84
N ASN A 651 49.22 -29.67 -5.42
CA ASN A 651 49.66 -31.00 -4.98
C ASN A 651 50.12 -31.01 -3.50
N ALA A 652 50.79 -29.95 -3.03
CA ALA A 652 51.22 -29.82 -1.64
C ALA A 652 50.03 -29.65 -0.67
N LEU A 653 48.98 -28.95 -1.09
CA LEU A 653 47.77 -28.72 -0.28
C LEU A 653 46.80 -29.91 -0.30
N GLU A 654 46.66 -30.59 -1.45
CA GLU A 654 45.94 -31.87 -1.55
C GLU A 654 46.55 -32.93 -0.62
N SER A 655 47.88 -32.92 -0.41
CA SER A 655 48.56 -33.81 0.55
C SER A 655 48.17 -33.57 2.02
N MET A 656 47.48 -32.47 2.33
CA MET A 656 46.90 -32.16 3.65
C MET A 656 45.39 -32.48 3.72
N ASN A 657 44.81 -33.18 2.73
CA ASN A 657 43.37 -33.41 2.57
C ASN A 657 42.53 -32.10 2.48
N LEU A 658 43.12 -31.01 1.99
CA LEU A 658 42.43 -29.74 1.77
C LEU A 658 42.03 -29.60 0.28
N GLU A 659 40.74 -29.48 -0.02
CA GLU A 659 40.27 -29.20 -1.38
C GLU A 659 40.71 -27.79 -1.81
N VAL A 660 41.57 -27.70 -2.83
CA VAL A 660 41.99 -26.42 -3.41
C VAL A 660 41.18 -26.08 -4.65
N ILE A 661 40.51 -24.93 -4.62
CA ILE A 661 39.85 -24.34 -5.79
C ILE A 661 40.86 -23.39 -6.46
N PRO A 662 41.37 -23.70 -7.68
CA PRO A 662 42.31 -22.81 -8.36
C PRO A 662 41.60 -21.52 -8.81
N ASN A 663 42.21 -20.37 -8.48
CA ASN A 663 41.64 -19.06 -8.77
C ASN A 663 41.88 -18.66 -10.25
N ILE A 664 41.01 -19.14 -11.14
CA ILE A 664 41.09 -18.86 -12.58
C ILE A 664 40.54 -17.46 -12.86
N ASN A 665 41.43 -16.56 -13.30
CA ASN A 665 41.06 -15.26 -13.83
C ASN A 665 40.32 -15.46 -15.17
N ILE A 666 39.12 -14.87 -15.31
CA ILE A 666 38.18 -15.16 -16.40
C ILE A 666 38.76 -14.75 -17.77
N PRO A 667 38.94 -15.68 -18.74
CA PRO A 667 39.34 -15.34 -20.11
C PRO A 667 38.18 -14.82 -20.96
N ASP A 668 38.52 -14.17 -22.08
CA ASP A 668 37.57 -13.47 -22.94
C ASP A 668 36.55 -14.34 -23.71
N THR A 669 35.51 -13.63 -24.15
CA THR A 669 34.27 -13.95 -24.90
C THR A 669 34.20 -15.11 -25.95
N GLU A 670 35.24 -15.92 -26.17
CA GLU A 670 35.18 -17.08 -27.07
C GLU A 670 34.40 -18.27 -26.49
N GLU A 671 34.60 -18.58 -25.20
CA GLU A 671 34.10 -19.83 -24.62
C GLU A 671 32.56 -19.88 -24.57
N LEU A 672 31.92 -18.74 -24.30
CA LEU A 672 30.47 -18.59 -24.36
C LEU A 672 29.89 -18.91 -25.76
N LYS A 673 30.60 -18.56 -26.84
CA LYS A 673 30.19 -18.88 -28.22
C LYS A 673 30.29 -20.37 -28.53
N LYS A 674 31.23 -21.08 -27.90
CA LYS A 674 31.40 -22.55 -28.04
C LYS A 674 30.31 -23.31 -27.26
N ILE A 675 29.88 -22.80 -26.11
CA ILE A 675 28.72 -23.35 -25.38
C ILE A 675 27.43 -23.17 -26.20
N ASP A 676 27.22 -21.99 -26.79
CA ASP A 676 26.02 -21.72 -27.61
C ASP A 676 25.98 -22.60 -28.89
N SER A 677 27.14 -22.91 -29.49
CA SER A 677 27.19 -23.86 -30.62
C SER A 677 26.88 -25.32 -30.21
N LEU A 678 27.28 -25.74 -29.00
CA LEU A 678 26.95 -27.05 -28.42
C LEU A 678 25.45 -27.23 -28.11
N VAL A 679 24.78 -26.18 -27.63
CA VAL A 679 23.33 -26.21 -27.39
C VAL A 679 22.54 -26.29 -28.71
N ASN A 680 23.08 -25.72 -29.80
CA ASN A 680 22.43 -25.74 -31.11
C ASN A 680 22.65 -27.03 -31.93
N SER A 681 23.65 -27.84 -31.59
CA SER A 681 24.00 -29.09 -32.30
C SER A 681 23.32 -30.36 -31.75
N SER A 682 22.80 -30.33 -30.52
CA SER A 682 22.07 -31.47 -29.92
C SER A 682 20.56 -31.37 -30.12
N ASP A 683 20.02 -32.10 -31.10
CA ASP A 683 18.59 -32.09 -31.40
C ASP A 683 17.72 -32.68 -30.28
N ASP A 684 18.26 -33.55 -29.41
CA ASP A 684 17.55 -34.05 -28.22
C ASP A 684 17.34 -32.95 -27.16
N ILE A 685 18.39 -32.20 -26.82
CA ILE A 685 18.29 -31.04 -25.91
C ILE A 685 17.32 -30.01 -26.48
N LYS A 686 17.41 -29.74 -27.78
CA LYS A 686 16.56 -28.80 -28.52
C LYS A 686 15.09 -29.25 -28.54
N SER A 687 14.82 -30.55 -28.72
CA SER A 687 13.50 -31.16 -28.61
C SER A 687 12.92 -31.02 -27.19
N LYS A 688 13.68 -31.38 -26.16
CA LYS A 688 13.29 -31.22 -24.75
C LYS A 688 13.00 -29.75 -24.40
N ILE A 689 13.81 -28.80 -24.91
CA ILE A 689 13.57 -27.35 -24.74
C ILE A 689 12.28 -26.90 -25.47
N GLN A 690 11.94 -27.46 -26.63
CA GLN A 690 10.66 -27.19 -27.29
C GLN A 690 9.47 -27.76 -26.50
N GLN A 691 9.59 -28.97 -25.94
CA GLN A 691 8.58 -29.55 -25.06
C GLN A 691 8.39 -28.74 -23.78
N LEU A 692 9.48 -28.29 -23.14
CA LEU A 692 9.41 -27.39 -21.98
C LEU A 692 8.71 -26.07 -22.34
N LYS A 693 9.03 -25.46 -23.50
CA LYS A 693 8.32 -24.25 -23.97
C LYS A 693 6.83 -24.50 -24.17
N LEU A 694 6.43 -25.66 -24.70
CA LEU A 694 5.02 -26.03 -24.86
C LEU A 694 4.31 -26.26 -23.51
N GLU A 695 4.92 -26.94 -22.54
CA GLU A 695 4.33 -27.12 -21.21
C GLU A 695 4.25 -25.82 -20.41
N VAL A 696 5.27 -24.94 -20.49
CA VAL A 696 5.22 -23.60 -19.89
C VAL A 696 4.12 -22.73 -20.53
N LEU A 697 3.94 -22.81 -21.86
CA LEU A 697 2.85 -22.12 -22.56
C LEU A 697 1.45 -22.67 -22.19
N LYS A 698 1.32 -23.98 -21.90
CA LYS A 698 0.08 -24.58 -21.39
C LYS A 698 -0.23 -24.14 -19.96
N ALA A 699 0.78 -24.08 -19.10
CA ALA A 699 0.61 -23.85 -17.67
C ALA A 699 0.48 -22.37 -17.27
N GLY A 700 0.97 -21.44 -18.11
CA GLY A 700 0.73 -20.00 -17.99
C GLY A 700 1.35 -19.33 -16.76
N GLU A 701 0.82 -18.16 -16.38
CA GLU A 701 1.35 -17.35 -15.27
C GLU A 701 1.18 -18.00 -13.88
N THR A 702 0.32 -19.01 -13.73
CA THR A 702 0.08 -19.72 -12.47
C THR A 702 -0.03 -21.24 -12.69
N PRO A 703 1.10 -21.95 -12.89
CA PRO A 703 1.09 -23.40 -13.10
C PRO A 703 0.56 -24.13 -11.85
N ASP A 704 -0.32 -25.12 -12.07
CA ASP A 704 -0.82 -26.02 -11.04
C ASP A 704 0.26 -27.00 -10.55
N SER A 705 -0.06 -27.82 -9.54
CA SER A 705 0.92 -28.72 -8.94
C SER A 705 1.41 -29.83 -9.87
N GLU A 706 0.61 -30.23 -10.87
CA GLU A 706 1.01 -31.32 -11.78
C GLU A 706 1.83 -30.75 -12.94
N SER A 707 1.40 -29.63 -13.54
CA SER A 707 2.23 -28.90 -14.51
C SER A 707 3.54 -28.39 -13.92
N LYS A 708 3.58 -27.97 -12.64
CA LYS A 708 4.86 -27.69 -11.94
C LYS A 708 5.76 -28.91 -11.91
N ASN A 709 5.28 -30.04 -11.40
CA ASN A 709 6.08 -31.26 -11.36
C ASN A 709 6.56 -31.70 -12.75
N ARG A 710 5.73 -31.58 -13.79
CA ARG A 710 6.10 -31.88 -15.19
C ARG A 710 7.16 -30.92 -15.73
N ILE A 711 7.02 -29.61 -15.46
CA ILE A 711 8.00 -28.58 -15.81
C ILE A 711 9.33 -28.83 -15.08
N ASP A 712 9.30 -29.12 -13.78
CA ASP A 712 10.51 -29.41 -13.00
C ASP A 712 11.19 -30.70 -13.48
N ILE A 713 10.44 -31.76 -13.78
CA ILE A 713 10.98 -33.00 -14.39
C ILE A 713 11.65 -32.71 -15.74
N LEU A 714 11.01 -31.94 -16.63
CA LEU A 714 11.59 -31.54 -17.91
C LEU A 714 12.85 -30.67 -17.73
N VAL A 715 12.84 -29.74 -16.76
CA VAL A 715 14.01 -28.91 -16.43
C VAL A 715 15.16 -29.77 -15.90
N GLN A 716 14.91 -30.78 -15.06
CA GLN A 716 15.95 -31.70 -14.59
C GLN A 716 16.45 -32.62 -15.72
N GLN A 717 15.58 -33.08 -16.62
CA GLN A 717 15.99 -33.85 -17.81
C GLN A 717 16.84 -33.02 -18.77
N ILE A 718 16.51 -31.74 -18.99
CA ILE A 718 17.32 -30.81 -19.80
C ILE A 718 18.67 -30.56 -19.12
N LYS A 719 18.70 -30.32 -17.80
CA LYS A 719 19.95 -30.18 -17.04
C LYS A 719 20.81 -31.44 -17.16
N GLN A 720 20.23 -32.62 -16.97
CA GLN A 720 20.94 -33.90 -17.04
C GLN A 720 21.54 -34.14 -18.43
N SER A 721 20.77 -33.91 -19.50
CA SER A 721 21.30 -34.06 -20.87
C SER A 721 22.26 -32.93 -21.28
N LEU A 722 22.18 -31.72 -20.69
CA LEU A 722 23.26 -30.72 -20.81
C LEU A 722 24.52 -31.17 -20.07
N ILE A 723 24.40 -31.74 -18.87
CA ILE A 723 25.53 -32.28 -18.10
C ILE A 723 26.21 -33.38 -18.91
N GLU A 724 25.45 -34.36 -19.43
CA GLU A 724 25.97 -35.44 -20.27
C GLU A 724 26.65 -34.93 -21.55
N ALA A 725 26.11 -33.90 -22.20
CA ALA A 725 26.75 -33.25 -23.36
C ALA A 725 28.05 -32.50 -22.98
N ILE A 726 28.07 -31.85 -21.82
CA ILE A 726 29.23 -31.10 -21.30
C ILE A 726 30.33 -32.05 -20.78
N ASP A 727 29.95 -33.17 -20.18
CA ASP A 727 30.86 -34.27 -19.82
C ASP A 727 31.47 -34.89 -21.09
N SER A 728 30.65 -35.19 -22.11
CA SER A 728 31.13 -35.77 -23.37
C SER A 728 32.09 -34.86 -24.15
N SER A 729 32.03 -33.54 -23.92
CA SER A 729 32.97 -32.57 -24.49
C SER A 729 34.14 -32.23 -23.57
N GLY A 730 34.14 -32.70 -22.31
CA GLY A 730 35.20 -32.46 -21.31
C GLY A 730 35.12 -31.14 -20.54
N TRP A 731 34.03 -30.36 -20.69
CA TRP A 731 33.89 -28.99 -20.16
C TRP A 731 33.37 -28.91 -18.71
N TYR A 732 33.21 -30.05 -18.02
CA TYR A 732 32.49 -30.11 -16.75
C TYR A 732 33.19 -29.41 -15.56
N LYS A 733 34.53 -29.39 -15.52
CA LYS A 733 35.31 -28.73 -14.46
C LYS A 733 35.10 -27.20 -14.40
N PRO A 734 35.33 -26.40 -15.47
CA PRO A 734 35.18 -24.94 -15.40
C PRO A 734 33.74 -24.48 -15.13
N LEU A 735 32.73 -25.17 -15.68
CA LEU A 735 31.34 -24.70 -15.58
C LEU A 735 30.78 -24.76 -14.14
N ARG A 736 31.22 -25.75 -13.34
CA ARG A 736 30.81 -25.91 -11.94
C ARG A 736 31.33 -24.76 -11.04
N ILE A 737 32.48 -24.20 -11.37
CA ILE A 737 33.08 -23.04 -10.67
C ILE A 737 32.23 -21.79 -10.90
N LEU A 738 31.83 -21.53 -12.15
CA LEU A 738 30.95 -20.41 -12.54
C LEU A 738 29.60 -20.44 -11.81
N ILE A 739 28.95 -21.60 -11.70
CA ILE A 739 27.64 -21.74 -11.03
C ILE A 739 27.74 -21.50 -9.52
N SER A 740 28.88 -21.86 -8.91
CA SER A 740 29.16 -21.56 -7.49
C SER A 740 29.40 -20.06 -7.26
N ALA A 741 30.22 -19.42 -8.11
CA ALA A 741 30.47 -17.98 -8.06
C ALA A 741 29.18 -17.16 -8.22
N ALA A 742 28.26 -17.58 -9.10
CA ALA A 742 26.96 -16.93 -9.27
C ALA A 742 26.08 -17.01 -8.00
N HIS A 743 26.07 -18.14 -7.27
CA HIS A 743 25.36 -18.25 -6.00
C HIS A 743 25.97 -17.37 -4.90
N MET A 744 27.30 -17.32 -4.83
CA MET A 744 28.03 -16.46 -3.90
C MET A 744 27.74 -14.96 -4.15
N ALA A 745 27.72 -14.54 -5.42
CA ALA A 745 27.35 -13.17 -5.80
C ALA A 745 25.89 -12.84 -5.42
N LEU A 746 24.95 -13.77 -5.63
CA LEU A 746 23.56 -13.57 -5.24
C LEU A 746 23.40 -13.42 -3.71
N ALA A 747 24.12 -14.23 -2.93
CA ALA A 747 24.15 -14.13 -1.47
C ALA A 747 24.80 -12.81 -0.98
N ALA A 748 25.84 -12.34 -1.67
CA ALA A 748 26.50 -11.05 -1.41
C ALA A 748 25.67 -9.82 -1.84
N THR A 749 24.56 -10.02 -2.57
CA THR A 749 23.59 -8.96 -2.92
C THR A 749 22.39 -8.93 -1.95
N ILE A 750 22.37 -9.81 -0.95
CA ILE A 750 21.29 -9.97 0.04
C ILE A 750 21.79 -9.74 1.48
N LYS A 751 23.08 -9.40 1.63
CA LYS A 751 23.68 -8.80 2.84
C LYS A 751 23.98 -7.31 2.59
#